data_AF-A0A838IGD8-F1
#
_entry.id   AF-A0A838IGD8-F1
#
_cell.length_a   1.000
_cell.length_b   1.000
_cell.length_c   1.000
_cell.angle_alpha   90.00
_cell.angle_beta   90.00
_cell.angle_gamma   90.00
#
_symmetry.space_group_name_H-M   'P 1'
#
loop_
_entity.id
_entity.type
_entity.pdbx_description
1 polymer ?
#
loop_
_entity_poly.entity_id
_entity_poly.type
_entity_poly.pdbx_seq_one_letter_code
_entity_poly.pdbx_strand_id
1 'polypeptide(L)'
;MTTYDIAYYLDYLPPGLLAQADAQAVPVAGVAGLRVAPGLREAFATIETDEALAFVCELYEATREHLADVLEQRAIDRAFIDAAVEGCAKRNVGRVYLSEEYETVIGKRDADGRVVVGPLPAGQRAEIDQIAPVVIPEFLRGDQVTLFGPPDTAKMSINAMNALHRRAPGEPAIVGSLVEASGQVPRWGADNEDSKTPIMRAFLQACENLTGCFDGTLRIEEDGAKTYELAADGLSKPIKRIPGIALPDGNHLLRGNPLPLHLYDFAMHLFHNWSRPEALVFYIPKLENEEEAAYIKAMIGQAEAQIRALHPCYELGTVRLFIVFENPRAIFRIREIVAALSPHFLGGSLGWHDFLASTARVFRRDPNYRIPVKADPNIVINHIRESHHILVDALTPLNGIKIGGMYGVLYESGNPASYQVTMVGYVKDIVTQLKRGLDGFWVAHPDFVRPGLALVEAFRRWSADPDDGVLVELIGALVTDPVERAPLLEFVLGEDVSGLAADHPLYNRGVLAADITISDYIANDDPEEVRYNVFQALQYLADWLSGNGCVALPAAMTSASGEAVFVRIMDDLATTERSRWELWAEIAHGRVPLALFERILDEELSFIRQGQETASKRVQVKWEGEAAGWYPIAARLLHELATRAEPPEFATELLMPFTLDCVRLAADPWATVVALCPEHFQA
;
A
#
# COMPACT_ATOMS: atom_id res chain seq x y z
N MET A 1 19.41 -22.31 23.44
CA MET A 1 18.51 -21.84 22.38
C MET A 1 18.42 -20.35 22.55
N THR A 2 18.67 -19.58 21.49
CA THR A 2 18.46 -18.13 21.50
C THR A 2 16.95 -17.89 21.63
N THR A 3 16.54 -17.09 22.61
CA THR A 3 15.14 -16.66 22.75
C THR A 3 14.98 -15.38 21.95
N TYR A 4 14.04 -15.36 21.00
CA TYR A 4 13.72 -14.17 20.22
C TYR A 4 12.59 -13.40 20.90
N ASP A 5 12.72 -12.08 21.02
CA ASP A 5 11.77 -11.19 21.68
C ASP A 5 10.41 -11.15 20.94
N ILE A 6 10.42 -11.26 19.61
CA ILE A 6 9.23 -11.24 18.75
C ILE A 6 9.27 -12.47 17.84
N ALA A 7 8.56 -13.54 18.24
CA ALA A 7 8.57 -14.80 17.50
C ALA A 7 7.99 -14.68 16.08
N TYR A 8 7.03 -13.76 15.87
CA TYR A 8 6.39 -13.48 14.58
C TYR A 8 7.42 -13.16 13.47
N TYR A 9 8.56 -12.58 13.81
CA TYR A 9 9.60 -12.22 12.84
C TYR A 9 10.38 -13.42 12.29
N LEU A 10 10.25 -14.60 12.90
CA LEU A 10 10.90 -15.81 12.43
C LEU A 10 10.29 -16.35 11.13
N ASP A 11 9.05 -15.95 10.81
CA ASP A 11 8.40 -16.27 9.53
C ASP A 11 9.03 -15.49 8.36
N TYR A 12 9.70 -14.37 8.64
CA TYR A 12 10.42 -13.56 7.65
C TYR A 12 11.92 -13.84 7.67
N LEU A 13 12.48 -13.94 8.87
CA LEU A 13 13.90 -14.12 9.12
C LEU A 13 14.13 -15.35 10.00
N PRO A 14 14.18 -16.57 9.42
CA PRO A 14 14.36 -17.79 10.19
C PRO A 14 15.69 -17.80 10.98
N PRO A 15 15.80 -18.58 12.07
CA PRO A 15 16.96 -18.53 12.97
C PRO A 15 18.32 -18.72 12.28
N GLY A 16 18.41 -19.57 11.25
CA GLY A 16 19.65 -19.78 10.49
C GLY A 16 20.11 -18.53 9.74
N LEU A 17 19.18 -17.77 9.18
CA LEU A 17 19.46 -16.51 8.51
C LEU A 17 19.87 -15.41 9.50
N LEU A 18 19.16 -15.29 10.63
CA LEU A 18 19.51 -14.34 11.69
C LEU A 18 20.89 -14.64 12.28
N ALA A 19 21.23 -15.91 12.49
CA ALA A 19 22.56 -16.30 12.97
C ALA A 19 23.66 -15.91 11.97
N GLN A 20 23.39 -16.07 10.67
CA GLN A 20 24.32 -15.66 9.62
C GLN A 20 24.48 -14.13 9.55
N ALA A 21 23.38 -13.38 9.64
CA ALA A 21 23.40 -11.92 9.66
C ALA A 21 24.16 -11.40 10.89
N ASP A 22 23.89 -11.95 12.09
CA ASP A 22 24.57 -11.55 13.33
C ASP A 22 26.07 -11.86 13.30
N ALA A 23 26.47 -12.99 12.73
CA ALA A 23 27.87 -13.36 12.57
C ALA A 23 28.65 -12.38 11.68
N GLN A 24 27.98 -11.78 10.68
CA GLN A 24 28.58 -10.81 9.77
C GLN A 24 28.51 -9.37 10.29
N ALA A 25 27.56 -9.06 11.16
CA ALA A 25 27.34 -7.71 11.68
C ALA A 25 28.53 -7.17 12.52
N VAL A 26 28.63 -5.85 12.62
CA VAL A 26 29.69 -5.13 13.35
C VAL A 26 29.09 -4.49 14.61
N PRO A 27 29.73 -4.62 15.78
CA PRO A 27 29.22 -4.02 17.01
C PRO A 27 29.25 -2.48 16.97
N VAL A 28 28.23 -1.85 17.55
CA VAL A 28 28.14 -0.40 17.71
C VAL A 28 28.72 0.00 19.07
N ALA A 29 29.85 0.73 19.06
CA ALA A 29 30.58 1.04 20.29
C ALA A 29 29.74 1.85 21.30
N GLY A 30 28.92 2.79 20.82
CA GLY A 30 28.06 3.63 21.67
C GLY A 30 26.75 2.98 22.13
N VAL A 31 26.36 1.81 21.60
CA VAL A 31 25.07 1.18 21.88
C VAL A 31 25.27 -0.30 22.25
N ALA A 32 25.22 -0.58 23.54
CA ALA A 32 25.56 -1.90 24.07
C ALA A 32 24.64 -3.00 23.54
N GLY A 33 25.24 -4.02 22.93
CA GLY A 33 24.53 -5.18 22.39
C GLY A 33 23.95 -4.97 20.99
N LEU A 34 24.02 -3.78 20.41
CA LEU A 34 23.62 -3.53 19.03
C LEU A 34 24.74 -3.93 18.06
N ARG A 35 24.37 -4.64 17.00
CA ARG A 35 25.23 -5.00 15.87
C ARG A 35 24.52 -4.62 14.58
N VAL A 36 25.28 -4.05 13.64
CA VAL A 36 24.74 -3.49 12.38
C VAL A 36 25.45 -4.14 11.19
N ALA A 37 24.72 -4.36 10.10
CA ALA A 37 25.30 -4.92 8.88
C ALA A 37 26.51 -4.09 8.39
N PRO A 38 27.58 -4.74 7.87
CA PRO A 38 28.82 -4.06 7.51
C PRO A 38 28.63 -2.92 6.49
N GLY A 39 29.31 -1.79 6.70
CA GLY A 39 29.34 -0.71 5.72
C GLY A 39 28.09 0.17 5.69
N LEU A 40 27.07 -0.07 6.53
CA LEU A 40 25.90 0.81 6.64
C LEU A 40 26.28 2.11 7.35
N ARG A 41 26.86 2.01 8.55
CA ARG A 41 27.24 3.16 9.36
C ARG A 41 28.26 4.06 8.68
N GLU A 42 29.22 3.47 7.96
CA GLU A 42 30.21 4.24 7.21
C GLU A 42 29.59 4.98 6.02
N ALA A 43 28.58 4.40 5.37
CA ALA A 43 27.88 5.02 4.25
C ALA A 43 26.92 6.11 4.70
N PHE A 44 26.34 6.00 5.90
CA PHE A 44 25.29 6.88 6.42
C PHE A 44 25.64 7.46 7.80
N ALA A 45 26.88 7.91 7.98
CA ALA A 45 27.43 8.31 9.28
C ALA A 45 26.71 9.51 9.93
N THR A 46 26.01 10.33 9.14
CA THR A 46 25.21 11.47 9.64
C THR A 46 23.80 11.05 10.06
N ILE A 47 23.32 9.91 9.57
CA ILE A 47 22.00 9.36 9.90
C ILE A 47 22.12 8.37 11.06
N GLU A 48 23.03 7.39 10.95
CA GLU A 48 23.24 6.33 11.94
C GLU A 48 24.28 6.72 13.01
N THR A 49 24.07 7.85 13.69
CA THR A 49 24.90 8.23 14.83
C THR A 49 24.67 7.30 16.02
N ASP A 50 25.60 7.26 16.97
CA ASP A 50 25.43 6.45 18.19
C ASP A 50 24.18 6.89 18.97
N GLU A 51 23.87 8.20 18.99
CA GLU A 51 22.69 8.76 19.67
C GLU A 51 21.38 8.38 18.98
N ALA A 52 21.33 8.42 17.64
CA ALA A 52 20.15 8.02 16.89
C ALA A 52 19.85 6.53 17.08
N LEU A 53 20.88 5.68 17.01
CA LEU A 53 20.75 4.24 17.23
C LEU A 53 20.40 3.89 18.69
N ALA A 54 20.92 4.64 19.66
CA ALA A 54 20.53 4.51 21.06
C ALA A 54 19.04 4.82 21.24
N PHE A 55 18.56 5.92 20.66
CA PHE A 55 17.13 6.28 20.67
C PHE A 55 16.25 5.17 20.09
N VAL A 56 16.62 4.58 18.95
CA VAL A 56 15.89 3.44 18.35
C VAL A 56 15.88 2.25 19.30
N CYS A 57 17.01 1.88 19.89
CA CYS A 57 17.12 0.71 20.77
C CYS A 57 16.33 0.90 22.07
N GLU A 58 16.40 2.08 22.69
CA GLU A 58 15.63 2.42 23.90
C GLU A 58 14.12 2.38 23.62
N LEU A 59 13.68 2.91 22.47
CA LEU A 59 12.29 2.81 22.05
C LEU A 59 11.84 1.35 21.84
N TYR A 60 12.68 0.53 21.20
CA TYR A 60 12.41 -0.90 21.03
C TYR A 60 12.29 -1.61 22.38
N GLU A 61 13.24 -1.40 23.30
CA GLU A 61 13.19 -2.01 24.63
C GLU A 61 11.93 -1.62 25.41
N ALA A 62 11.49 -0.38 25.28
CA ALA A 62 10.28 0.13 25.94
C ALA A 62 8.96 -0.40 25.37
N THR A 63 8.96 -0.95 24.15
CA THR A 63 7.73 -1.27 23.40
C THR A 63 7.65 -2.71 22.89
N ARG A 64 8.76 -3.47 22.93
CA ARG A 64 8.85 -4.84 22.36
C ARG A 64 7.85 -5.83 22.95
N GLU A 65 7.53 -5.74 24.24
CA GLU A 65 6.57 -6.66 24.88
C GLU A 65 5.16 -6.43 24.30
N HIS A 66 4.71 -5.18 24.23
CA HIS A 66 3.41 -4.85 23.64
C HIS A 66 3.36 -5.20 22.14
N LEU A 67 4.46 -5.00 21.39
CA LEU A 67 4.55 -5.42 19.99
C LEU A 67 4.44 -6.96 19.85
N ALA A 68 5.14 -7.70 20.71
CA ALA A 68 5.07 -9.16 20.70
C ALA A 68 3.64 -9.64 20.98
N ASP A 69 2.97 -9.06 21.98
CA ASP A 69 1.60 -9.41 22.35
C ASP A 69 0.61 -9.18 21.18
N VAL A 70 0.70 -8.04 20.49
CA VAL A 70 -0.23 -7.76 19.37
C VAL A 70 0.02 -8.65 18.15
N LEU A 71 1.28 -8.98 17.85
CA LEU A 71 1.61 -9.88 16.74
C LEU A 71 1.29 -11.34 17.06
N GLU A 72 1.47 -11.77 18.32
CA GLU A 72 1.01 -13.09 18.78
C GLU A 72 -0.52 -13.17 18.69
N GLN A 73 -1.23 -12.13 19.15
CA GLN A 73 -2.69 -12.08 19.05
C GLN A 73 -3.18 -12.08 17.60
N ARG A 74 -2.45 -11.43 16.68
CA ARG A 74 -2.73 -11.50 15.24
C ARG A 74 -2.68 -12.95 14.73
N ALA A 75 -1.66 -13.72 15.09
CA ALA A 75 -1.56 -15.14 14.72
C ALA A 75 -2.71 -15.98 15.30
N ILE A 76 -3.12 -15.73 16.55
CA ILE A 76 -4.27 -16.38 17.18
C ILE A 76 -5.57 -16.05 16.43
N ASP A 77 -5.77 -14.78 16.08
CA ASP A 77 -6.93 -14.31 15.32
C ASP A 77 -7.00 -14.97 13.95
N ARG A 78 -5.86 -15.15 13.26
CA ARG A 78 -5.77 -15.88 11.98
C ARG A 78 -6.24 -17.33 12.12
N ALA A 79 -5.73 -18.05 13.13
CA ALA A 79 -6.13 -19.43 13.37
C ALA A 79 -7.64 -19.56 13.66
N PHE A 80 -8.21 -18.61 14.42
CA PHE A 80 -9.65 -18.55 14.63
C PHE A 80 -10.42 -18.31 13.32
N ILE A 81 -10.00 -17.34 12.51
CA ILE A 81 -10.65 -17.00 11.25
C ILE A 81 -10.70 -18.23 10.34
N ASP A 82 -9.58 -18.92 10.14
CA ASP A 82 -9.53 -20.12 9.30
C ASP A 82 -10.48 -21.21 9.77
N ALA A 83 -10.44 -21.53 11.07
CA ALA A 83 -11.29 -22.57 11.65
C ALA A 83 -12.78 -22.20 11.53
N ALA A 84 -13.11 -20.92 11.74
CA ALA A 84 -14.47 -20.42 11.63
C ALA A 84 -15.00 -20.45 10.19
N VAL A 85 -14.18 -20.01 9.22
CA VAL A 85 -14.52 -20.02 7.79
C VAL A 85 -14.65 -21.44 7.27
N GLU A 86 -13.72 -22.35 7.63
CA GLU A 86 -13.82 -23.75 7.24
C GLU A 86 -15.09 -24.40 7.82
N GLY A 87 -15.44 -24.08 9.07
CA GLY A 87 -16.69 -24.50 9.68
C GLY A 87 -17.92 -23.98 8.95
N CYS A 88 -17.90 -22.71 8.53
CA CYS A 88 -18.95 -22.12 7.69
C CYS A 88 -19.08 -22.84 6.34
N ALA A 89 -17.98 -23.03 5.62
CA ALA A 89 -17.95 -23.71 4.33
C ALA A 89 -18.59 -25.10 4.41
N LYS A 90 -18.29 -25.88 5.46
CA LYS A 90 -18.91 -27.20 5.71
C LYS A 90 -20.43 -27.13 5.91
N ARG A 91 -20.94 -26.09 6.57
CA ARG A 91 -22.39 -25.89 6.79
C ARG A 91 -23.11 -25.27 5.59
N ASN A 92 -22.36 -24.60 4.71
CA ASN A 92 -22.88 -23.99 3.50
C ASN A 92 -22.96 -24.95 2.30
N VAL A 93 -22.61 -26.24 2.46
CA VAL A 93 -22.75 -27.23 1.38
C VAL A 93 -24.20 -27.26 0.87
N GLY A 94 -24.38 -26.95 -0.42
CA GLY A 94 -25.69 -26.87 -1.07
C GLY A 94 -26.43 -25.53 -0.92
N ARG A 95 -25.88 -24.56 -0.18
CA ARG A 95 -26.41 -23.19 -0.12
C ARG A 95 -25.88 -22.36 -1.28
N VAL A 96 -26.72 -21.47 -1.80
CA VAL A 96 -26.33 -20.48 -2.80
C VAL A 96 -25.47 -19.41 -2.13
N TYR A 97 -24.33 -19.06 -2.73
CA TYR A 97 -23.36 -18.13 -2.12
C TYR A 97 -23.97 -16.79 -1.71
N LEU A 98 -24.87 -16.22 -2.52
CA LEU A 98 -25.55 -14.95 -2.25
C LEU A 98 -26.84 -15.09 -1.43
N SER A 99 -27.12 -16.26 -0.85
CA SER A 99 -28.24 -16.43 0.07
C SER A 99 -27.97 -15.71 1.39
N GLU A 100 -29.02 -15.14 1.99
CA GLU A 100 -28.99 -14.61 3.36
C GLU A 100 -28.67 -15.70 4.41
N GLU A 101 -28.96 -16.97 4.09
CA GLU A 101 -28.66 -18.12 4.95
C GLU A 101 -27.20 -18.60 4.82
N TYR A 102 -26.41 -18.01 3.92
CA TYR A 102 -25.01 -18.37 3.74
C TYR A 102 -24.18 -17.85 4.93
N GLU A 103 -23.64 -18.75 5.74
CA GLU A 103 -22.90 -18.39 6.94
C GLU A 103 -21.50 -17.86 6.62
N THR A 104 -21.05 -16.84 7.34
CA THR A 104 -19.68 -16.31 7.23
C THR A 104 -19.05 -16.13 8.61
N VAL A 105 -17.75 -15.85 8.66
CA VAL A 105 -17.02 -15.57 9.92
C VAL A 105 -17.43 -14.23 10.57
N ILE A 106 -18.06 -13.34 9.81
CA ILE A 106 -18.45 -12.00 10.25
C ILE A 106 -19.36 -12.09 11.48
N GLY A 107 -18.98 -11.42 12.57
CA GLY A 107 -19.73 -11.37 13.82
C GLY A 107 -19.60 -12.62 14.71
N LYS A 108 -18.88 -13.66 14.27
CA LYS A 108 -18.58 -14.82 15.13
C LYS A 108 -17.60 -14.43 16.22
N ARG A 109 -17.71 -15.14 17.36
CA ARG A 109 -16.90 -14.91 18.54
C ARG A 109 -15.86 -16.02 18.74
N ASP A 110 -14.68 -15.63 19.19
CA ASP A 110 -13.65 -16.56 19.62
C ASP A 110 -13.94 -17.15 21.02
N ALA A 111 -12.98 -17.90 21.57
CA ALA A 111 -13.10 -18.53 22.88
C ALA A 111 -13.28 -17.53 24.03
N ASP A 112 -12.76 -16.31 23.86
CA ASP A 112 -12.83 -15.21 24.84
C ASP A 112 -14.05 -14.31 24.63
N GLY A 113 -14.88 -14.64 23.62
CA GLY A 113 -16.08 -13.89 23.30
C GLY A 113 -15.83 -12.63 22.45
N ARG A 114 -14.62 -12.42 21.93
CA ARG A 114 -14.28 -11.27 21.07
C ARG A 114 -14.81 -11.47 19.67
N VAL A 115 -15.28 -10.39 19.03
CA VAL A 115 -15.63 -10.40 17.60
C VAL A 115 -14.36 -10.11 16.81
N VAL A 116 -13.81 -11.13 16.13
CA VAL A 116 -12.53 -11.00 15.43
C VAL A 116 -12.70 -10.33 14.05
N VAL A 117 -13.80 -10.63 13.35
CA VAL A 117 -14.15 -10.06 12.04
C VAL A 117 -15.55 -9.49 12.08
N GLY A 118 -15.76 -8.30 11.51
CA GLY A 118 -17.04 -7.61 11.51
C GLY A 118 -17.16 -6.59 12.64
N PRO A 119 -18.25 -5.81 12.67
CA PRO A 119 -18.39 -4.69 13.60
C PRO A 119 -18.63 -5.16 15.05
N LEU A 120 -18.21 -4.35 16.03
CA LEU A 120 -18.44 -4.68 17.43
C LEU A 120 -19.94 -4.68 17.76
N PRO A 121 -20.37 -5.46 18.77
CA PRO A 121 -21.73 -5.40 19.30
C PRO A 121 -22.10 -3.99 19.76
N ALA A 122 -23.39 -3.64 19.68
CA ALA A 122 -23.90 -2.40 20.25
C ALA A 122 -23.54 -2.30 21.76
N GLY A 123 -23.00 -1.16 22.19
CA GLY A 123 -22.49 -0.92 23.55
C GLY A 123 -21.02 -1.29 23.78
N GLN A 124 -20.35 -1.92 22.81
CA GLN A 124 -18.89 -2.09 22.80
C GLN A 124 -18.20 -1.19 21.77
N ARG A 125 -18.97 -0.56 20.87
CA ARG A 125 -18.44 0.38 19.88
C ARG A 125 -17.98 1.67 20.54
N ALA A 126 -16.97 2.29 19.95
CA ALA A 126 -16.59 3.64 20.33
C ALA A 126 -17.69 4.62 19.90
N GLU A 127 -18.25 5.34 20.89
CA GLU A 127 -19.30 6.32 20.67
C GLU A 127 -18.69 7.66 20.25
N ILE A 128 -19.23 8.24 19.16
CA ILE A 128 -18.68 9.47 18.55
C ILE A 128 -18.63 10.62 19.54
N ASP A 129 -19.62 10.75 20.42
CA ASP A 129 -19.72 11.81 21.42
C ASP A 129 -18.65 11.70 22.53
N GLN A 130 -17.97 10.56 22.63
CA GLN A 130 -16.88 10.30 23.58
C GLN A 130 -15.49 10.48 22.95
N ILE A 131 -15.40 10.61 21.62
CA ILE A 131 -14.14 10.79 20.91
C ILE A 131 -13.88 12.29 20.71
N ALA A 132 -12.70 12.75 21.12
CA ALA A 132 -12.30 14.13 20.90
C ALA A 132 -12.23 14.46 19.39
N PRO A 133 -12.72 15.63 18.94
CA PRO A 133 -12.58 16.05 17.56
C PRO A 133 -11.10 16.13 17.14
N VAL A 134 -10.84 15.72 15.91
CA VAL A 134 -9.53 15.78 15.27
C VAL A 134 -9.13 17.22 15.01
N VAL A 135 -7.92 17.58 15.44
CA VAL A 135 -7.32 18.89 15.20
C VAL A 135 -6.36 18.79 14.01
N ILE A 136 -6.79 19.33 12.87
CA ILE A 136 -5.99 19.38 11.64
C ILE A 136 -5.02 20.58 11.69
N PRO A 137 -3.69 20.34 11.65
CA PRO A 137 -2.69 21.40 11.55
C PRO A 137 -2.91 22.27 10.31
N GLU A 138 -2.58 23.56 10.41
CA GLU A 138 -2.85 24.52 9.33
C GLU A 138 -2.20 24.14 8.00
N PHE A 139 -0.98 23.60 8.02
CA PHE A 139 -0.25 23.18 6.82
C PHE A 139 -0.83 21.92 6.14
N LEU A 140 -1.78 21.22 6.76
CA LEU A 140 -2.46 20.05 6.19
C LEU A 140 -3.90 20.33 5.74
N ARG A 141 -4.46 21.50 6.06
CA ARG A 141 -5.83 21.86 5.63
C ARG A 141 -5.93 21.94 4.10
N GLY A 142 -7.15 21.77 3.61
CA GLY A 142 -7.46 21.76 2.18
C GLY A 142 -7.54 20.35 1.60
N ASP A 143 -7.62 20.30 0.28
CA ASP A 143 -7.86 19.07 -0.47
C ASP A 143 -6.62 18.17 -0.48
N GLN A 144 -6.84 16.85 -0.47
CA GLN A 144 -5.77 15.86 -0.31
C GLN A 144 -5.44 15.16 -1.63
N VAL A 145 -5.08 15.92 -2.67
CA VAL A 145 -4.49 15.33 -3.90
C VAL A 145 -3.06 14.89 -3.59
N THR A 146 -2.87 13.58 -3.45
CA THR A 146 -1.62 13.01 -2.94
C THR A 146 -0.91 12.19 -4.01
N LEU A 147 0.27 12.63 -4.43
CA LEU A 147 1.18 11.78 -5.19
C LEU A 147 1.74 10.70 -4.26
N PHE A 148 1.74 9.44 -4.66
CA PHE A 148 2.38 8.36 -3.91
C PHE A 148 3.57 7.80 -4.67
N GLY A 149 4.69 7.59 -3.97
CA GLY A 149 5.90 7.00 -4.54
C GLY A 149 7.11 7.15 -3.63
N PRO A 150 8.16 6.35 -3.87
CA PRO A 150 9.24 6.22 -2.90
C PRO A 150 10.28 7.36 -3.01
N PRO A 151 10.86 7.82 -1.89
CA PRO A 151 11.93 8.82 -1.87
C PRO A 151 13.33 8.22 -2.15
N ASP A 152 13.43 7.25 -3.06
CA ASP A 152 14.63 6.42 -3.24
C ASP A 152 15.84 7.20 -3.77
N THR A 153 15.58 8.20 -4.60
CA THR A 153 16.63 9.06 -5.17
C THR A 153 16.31 10.52 -4.94
N ALA A 154 17.34 11.36 -4.89
CA ALA A 154 17.18 12.81 -4.86
C ALA A 154 16.38 13.32 -6.08
N LYS A 155 16.56 12.70 -7.26
CA LYS A 155 15.79 13.04 -8.48
C LYS A 155 14.29 12.79 -8.31
N MET A 156 13.92 11.61 -7.83
CA MET A 156 12.51 11.27 -7.59
C MET A 156 11.91 12.19 -6.54
N SER A 157 12.65 12.45 -5.47
CA SER A 157 12.25 13.36 -4.40
C SER A 157 12.03 14.80 -4.91
N ILE A 158 12.94 15.34 -5.72
CA ILE A 158 12.78 16.67 -6.34
C ILE A 158 11.56 16.69 -7.27
N ASN A 159 11.35 15.65 -8.09
CA ASN A 159 10.20 15.58 -8.99
C ASN A 159 8.87 15.51 -8.22
N ALA A 160 8.82 14.75 -7.12
CA ALA A 160 7.64 14.64 -6.27
C ALA A 160 7.36 15.95 -5.52
N MET A 161 8.39 16.60 -5.00
CA MET A 161 8.30 17.92 -4.39
C MET A 161 7.83 19.00 -5.36
N ASN A 162 8.28 18.94 -6.63
CA ASN A 162 7.92 19.91 -7.67
C ASN A 162 6.64 19.53 -8.45
N ALA A 163 5.83 18.56 -7.98
CA ALA A 163 4.72 18.01 -8.75
C ALA A 163 3.70 19.07 -9.21
N LEU A 164 3.46 20.12 -8.42
CA LEU A 164 2.58 21.23 -8.81
C LEU A 164 3.06 21.97 -10.06
N HIS A 165 4.38 22.06 -10.26
CA HIS A 165 5.02 22.79 -11.36
C HIS A 165 5.18 21.95 -12.63
N ARG A 166 4.91 20.65 -12.54
CA ARG A 166 5.06 19.73 -13.66
C ARG A 166 3.88 19.83 -14.62
N ARG A 167 4.03 20.64 -15.67
CA ARG A 167 3.06 20.75 -16.77
C ARG A 167 3.33 19.70 -17.84
N ALA A 168 2.35 18.85 -18.12
CA ALA A 168 2.44 17.89 -19.22
C ALA A 168 2.47 18.64 -20.58
N PRO A 169 3.17 18.12 -21.60
CA PRO A 169 3.12 18.69 -22.95
C PRO A 169 1.67 18.74 -23.45
N GLY A 170 1.21 19.93 -23.85
CA GLY A 170 -0.16 20.12 -24.32
C GLY A 170 -1.23 20.21 -23.24
N GLU A 171 -0.86 20.43 -21.97
CA GLU A 171 -1.81 20.68 -20.87
C GLU A 171 -2.84 21.77 -21.27
N PRO A 172 -4.16 21.50 -21.19
CA PRO A 172 -5.18 22.48 -21.51
C PRO A 172 -5.11 23.71 -20.58
N ALA A 173 -5.32 24.91 -21.13
CA ALA A 173 -5.23 26.16 -20.36
C ALA A 173 -6.15 26.20 -19.12
N ILE A 174 -7.32 25.59 -19.21
CA ILE A 174 -8.28 25.49 -18.10
C ILE A 174 -7.71 24.75 -16.89
N VAL A 175 -6.83 23.75 -17.07
CA VAL A 175 -6.14 23.07 -15.96
C VAL A 175 -5.30 24.08 -15.20
N GLY A 176 -4.52 24.90 -15.89
CA GLY A 176 -3.70 25.95 -15.27
C GLY A 176 -4.53 26.95 -14.47
N SER A 177 -5.63 27.44 -15.04
CA SER A 177 -6.54 28.39 -14.37
C SER A 177 -7.21 27.80 -13.14
N LEU A 178 -7.62 26.53 -13.18
CA LEU A 178 -8.25 25.87 -12.03
C LEU A 178 -7.24 25.50 -10.94
N VAL A 179 -6.03 25.08 -11.32
CA VAL A 179 -4.95 24.85 -10.35
C VAL A 179 -4.64 26.15 -9.60
N GLU A 180 -4.49 27.28 -10.31
CA GLU A 180 -4.29 28.58 -9.68
C GLU A 180 -5.47 28.98 -8.79
N ALA A 181 -6.70 28.79 -9.27
CA ALA A 181 -7.90 29.12 -8.50
C ALA A 181 -8.09 28.25 -7.25
N SER A 182 -7.61 27.01 -7.24
CA SER A 182 -7.66 26.12 -6.08
C SER A 182 -6.85 26.67 -4.89
N GLY A 183 -5.72 27.35 -5.17
CA GLY A 183 -4.76 27.78 -4.17
C GLY A 183 -4.11 26.64 -3.38
N GLN A 184 -4.29 25.38 -3.78
CA GLN A 184 -3.81 24.21 -3.06
C GLN A 184 -2.40 23.79 -3.51
N VAL A 185 -1.63 23.25 -2.56
CA VAL A 185 -0.40 22.51 -2.85
C VAL A 185 -0.67 21.01 -2.65
N PRO A 186 -0.15 20.14 -3.53
CA PRO A 186 -0.37 18.71 -3.39
C PRO A 186 0.35 18.13 -2.17
N ARG A 187 -0.03 16.90 -1.80
CA ARG A 187 0.70 16.08 -0.82
C ARG A 187 1.57 15.08 -1.56
N TRP A 188 2.60 14.57 -0.88
CA TRP A 188 3.40 13.45 -1.36
C TRP A 188 3.47 12.38 -0.28
N GLY A 189 2.82 11.24 -0.50
CA GLY A 189 3.03 10.02 0.24
C GLY A 189 4.42 9.46 -0.10
N ALA A 190 5.42 9.86 0.69
CA ALA A 190 6.79 9.41 0.55
C ALA A 190 6.91 8.01 1.14
N ASP A 191 6.94 7.03 0.24
CA ASP A 191 6.64 5.66 0.60
C ASP A 191 7.88 4.81 0.90
N ASN A 192 7.93 4.25 2.10
CA ASN A 192 8.91 3.26 2.53
C ASN A 192 8.30 1.87 2.75
N GLU A 193 7.11 1.61 2.21
CA GLU A 193 6.41 0.34 2.35
C GLU A 193 6.24 -0.36 0.98
N ASP A 194 5.03 -0.54 0.46
CA ASP A 194 4.79 -1.46 -0.67
C ASP A 194 5.45 -1.06 -2.00
N SER A 195 5.72 0.23 -2.22
CA SER A 195 6.44 0.67 -3.43
C SER A 195 7.97 0.62 -3.26
N LYS A 196 8.47 0.01 -2.18
CA LYS A 196 9.89 -0.06 -1.84
C LYS A 196 10.34 -1.49 -1.54
N THR A 197 11.49 -1.87 -2.07
CA THR A 197 12.19 -3.09 -1.61
C THR A 197 12.90 -2.78 -0.28
N PRO A 198 12.73 -3.59 0.79
CA PRO A 198 13.33 -3.39 2.12
C PRO A 198 14.83 -3.70 2.17
N ILE A 199 15.60 -2.99 1.34
CA ILE A 199 17.05 -2.92 1.37
C ILE A 199 17.42 -1.73 2.25
N MET A 200 18.12 -1.97 3.37
CA MET A 200 18.36 -0.95 4.39
C MET A 200 19.09 0.30 3.87
N ARG A 201 20.05 0.14 2.94
CA ARG A 201 20.71 1.27 2.29
C ARG A 201 19.72 2.22 1.61
N ALA A 202 18.66 1.67 1.01
CA ALA A 202 17.63 2.47 0.36
C ALA A 202 16.72 3.18 1.37
N PHE A 203 16.53 2.65 2.58
CA PHE A 203 15.79 3.30 3.67
C PHE A 203 16.58 4.47 4.27
N LEU A 204 17.88 4.26 4.49
CA LEU A 204 18.79 5.31 4.96
C LEU A 204 18.92 6.44 3.94
N GLN A 205 19.07 6.10 2.66
CA GLN A 205 19.08 7.09 1.57
C GLN A 205 17.76 7.87 1.48
N ALA A 206 16.62 7.18 1.67
CA ALA A 206 15.31 7.81 1.76
C ALA A 206 15.21 8.81 2.94
N CYS A 207 15.79 8.47 4.09
CA CYS A 207 15.85 9.36 5.25
C CYS A 207 16.67 10.64 4.94
N GLU A 208 17.84 10.50 4.28
CA GLU A 208 18.63 11.65 3.82
C GLU A 208 17.87 12.51 2.81
N ASN A 209 17.25 11.88 1.82
CA ASN A 209 16.51 12.58 0.77
C ASN A 209 15.34 13.38 1.37
N LEU A 210 14.54 12.77 2.26
CA LEU A 210 13.43 13.46 2.90
C LEU A 210 13.90 14.58 3.83
N THR A 211 14.98 14.38 4.58
CA THR A 211 15.58 15.46 5.40
C THR A 211 16.01 16.62 4.50
N GLY A 212 16.65 16.33 3.36
CA GLY A 212 17.00 17.34 2.36
C GLY A 212 15.79 18.04 1.72
N CYS A 213 14.65 17.36 1.57
CA CYS A 213 13.40 17.99 1.13
C CYS A 213 12.91 19.04 2.13
N PHE A 214 12.91 18.69 3.43
CA PHE A 214 12.47 19.62 4.49
C PHE A 214 13.47 20.76 4.71
N ASP A 215 14.76 20.53 4.50
CA ASP A 215 15.80 21.56 4.59
C ASP A 215 15.88 22.45 3.34
N GLY A 216 15.21 22.09 2.24
CA GLY A 216 15.30 22.82 0.98
C GLY A 216 16.66 22.71 0.30
N THR A 217 17.42 21.63 0.58
CA THR A 217 18.83 21.48 0.16
C THR A 217 19.03 20.56 -1.03
N LEU A 218 18.00 19.81 -1.47
CA LEU A 218 18.15 18.88 -2.58
C LEU A 218 18.46 19.59 -3.91
N ARG A 219 19.58 19.18 -4.51
CA ARG A 219 20.02 19.59 -5.85
C ARG A 219 20.85 18.45 -6.45
N ILE A 220 20.61 18.16 -7.73
CA ILE A 220 21.43 17.21 -8.50
C ILE A 220 21.80 17.79 -9.86
N GLU A 221 22.98 17.41 -10.35
CA GLU A 221 23.45 17.73 -11.69
C GLU A 221 23.71 16.42 -12.43
N GLU A 222 22.93 16.16 -13.49
CA GLU A 222 23.09 14.97 -14.33
C GLU A 222 23.99 15.29 -15.53
N ASP A 223 25.13 14.60 -15.63
CA ASP A 223 26.07 14.58 -16.75
C ASP A 223 26.46 15.96 -17.32
N GLY A 224 26.37 17.01 -16.49
CA GLY A 224 26.62 18.42 -16.87
C GLY A 224 25.57 19.03 -17.80
N ALA A 225 24.50 18.33 -18.14
CA ALA A 225 23.49 18.76 -19.12
C ALA A 225 22.18 19.23 -18.46
N LYS A 226 21.83 18.72 -17.28
CA LYS A 226 20.57 19.05 -16.61
C LYS A 226 20.73 19.15 -15.11
N THR A 227 20.28 20.27 -14.56
CA THR A 227 20.17 20.47 -13.11
C THR A 227 18.72 20.24 -12.69
N TYR A 228 18.53 19.48 -11.61
CA TYR A 228 17.26 19.38 -10.90
C TYR A 228 17.42 19.99 -9.52
N GLU A 229 16.50 20.88 -9.14
CA GLU A 229 16.48 21.57 -7.87
C GLU A 229 15.04 21.77 -7.41
N LEU A 230 14.85 21.97 -6.09
CA LEU A 230 13.56 22.28 -5.53
C LEU A 230 13.08 23.65 -6.01
N ALA A 231 11.80 23.76 -6.37
CA ALA A 231 11.18 25.03 -6.70
C ALA A 231 11.14 25.96 -5.47
N ALA A 232 11.11 27.27 -5.71
CA ALA A 232 11.14 28.27 -4.65
C ALA A 232 9.83 28.33 -3.82
N ASP A 233 8.70 27.93 -4.43
CA ASP A 233 7.38 27.89 -3.83
C ASP A 233 6.59 26.68 -4.35
N GLY A 234 5.35 26.50 -3.87
CA GLY A 234 4.45 25.48 -4.40
C GLY A 234 4.90 24.04 -4.21
N LEU A 235 5.85 23.80 -3.31
CA LEU A 235 6.36 22.46 -3.01
C LEU A 235 5.28 21.57 -2.38
N SER A 236 5.21 20.33 -2.83
CA SER A 236 4.40 19.28 -2.21
C SER A 236 4.74 19.16 -0.73
N LYS A 237 3.77 18.73 0.08
CA LYS A 237 4.00 18.41 1.50
C LYS A 237 4.29 16.91 1.65
N PRO A 238 5.52 16.48 2.00
CA PRO A 238 5.83 15.08 2.21
C PRO A 238 5.10 14.54 3.46
N ILE A 239 4.55 13.35 3.34
CA ILE A 239 3.97 12.55 4.42
C ILE A 239 4.59 11.17 4.30
N LYS A 240 5.34 10.73 5.32
CA LYS A 240 6.11 9.49 5.24
C LYS A 240 5.19 8.30 5.48
N ARG A 241 5.11 7.33 4.56
CA ARG A 241 4.51 6.02 4.84
C ARG A 241 5.59 5.10 5.39
N ILE A 242 5.46 4.71 6.66
CA ILE A 242 6.39 3.77 7.29
C ILE A 242 5.96 2.33 6.99
N PRO A 243 6.85 1.33 7.14
CA PRO A 243 6.52 -0.08 7.04
C PRO A 243 5.40 -0.52 8.00
N GLY A 244 4.70 -1.61 7.65
CA GLY A 244 3.74 -2.26 8.55
C GLY A 244 4.42 -2.95 9.74
N ILE A 245 3.67 -3.14 10.83
CA ILE A 245 4.20 -3.63 12.12
C ILE A 245 4.77 -5.06 12.11
N ALA A 246 4.52 -5.81 11.04
CA ALA A 246 4.92 -7.21 10.88
C ALA A 246 6.31 -7.38 10.26
N LEU A 247 6.92 -6.33 9.72
CA LEU A 247 8.18 -6.43 8.99
C LEU A 247 9.39 -6.24 9.93
N PRO A 248 10.30 -7.23 10.03
CA PRO A 248 11.56 -7.08 10.76
C PRO A 248 12.66 -6.42 9.93
N ASP A 249 13.65 -5.87 10.61
CA ASP A 249 14.93 -5.48 10.03
C ASP A 249 16.04 -6.47 10.41
N GLY A 250 16.54 -7.19 9.41
CA GLY A 250 17.66 -8.13 9.58
C GLY A 250 19.05 -7.48 9.56
N ASN A 251 19.14 -6.15 9.40
CA ASN A 251 20.41 -5.42 9.33
C ASN A 251 20.81 -4.78 10.66
N HIS A 252 19.86 -4.60 11.58
CA HIS A 252 20.10 -4.08 12.93
C HIS A 252 19.64 -5.10 13.95
N LEU A 253 20.61 -5.68 14.69
CA LEU A 253 20.34 -6.75 15.64
C LEU A 253 20.73 -6.30 17.06
N LEU A 254 19.74 -6.17 17.95
CA LEU A 254 19.97 -5.90 19.36
C LEU A 254 20.02 -7.22 20.14
N ARG A 255 21.21 -7.61 20.58
CA ARG A 255 21.48 -8.89 21.28
C ARG A 255 20.98 -10.09 20.46
N GLY A 256 21.15 -10.04 19.14
CA GLY A 256 20.71 -11.07 18.19
C GLY A 256 19.24 -11.00 17.78
N ASN A 257 18.45 -10.07 18.34
CA ASN A 257 17.06 -9.85 17.92
C ASN A 257 16.98 -8.82 16.79
N PRO A 258 16.27 -9.10 15.69
CA PRO A 258 16.01 -8.10 14.66
C PRO A 258 15.13 -6.98 15.23
N LEU A 259 15.48 -5.73 14.91
CA LEU A 259 14.64 -4.60 15.25
C LEU A 259 13.37 -4.58 14.39
N PRO A 260 12.24 -4.02 14.86
CA PRO A 260 11.08 -3.79 14.02
C PRO A 260 11.35 -2.72 12.95
N LEU A 261 11.10 -3.01 11.68
CA LEU A 261 11.42 -2.10 10.58
C LEU A 261 10.59 -0.82 10.63
N HIS A 262 9.31 -0.91 11.01
CA HIS A 262 8.44 0.27 11.20
C HIS A 262 8.93 1.18 12.31
N LEU A 263 9.39 0.59 13.43
CA LEU A 263 9.92 1.33 14.57
C LEU A 263 11.22 2.03 14.19
N TYR A 264 12.14 1.32 13.53
CA TYR A 264 13.39 1.88 13.05
C TYR A 264 13.14 3.07 12.10
N ASP A 265 12.33 2.89 11.05
CA ASP A 265 12.08 3.92 10.04
C ASP A 265 11.36 5.16 10.62
N PHE A 266 10.40 4.94 11.52
CA PHE A 266 9.73 6.01 12.26
C PHE A 266 10.69 6.76 13.18
N ALA A 267 11.45 6.04 14.01
CA ALA A 267 12.31 6.62 15.02
C ALA A 267 13.46 7.42 14.40
N MET A 268 14.09 6.89 13.35
CA MET A 268 15.14 7.61 12.63
C MET A 268 14.61 8.90 12.01
N HIS A 269 13.44 8.85 11.37
CA HIS A 269 12.82 10.05 10.79
C HIS A 269 12.47 11.10 11.84
N LEU A 270 11.87 10.68 12.96
CA LEU A 270 11.52 11.55 14.08
C LEU A 270 12.77 12.18 14.71
N PHE A 271 13.83 11.40 14.96
CA PHE A 271 15.05 11.88 15.58
C PHE A 271 15.71 13.01 14.76
N HIS A 272 15.79 12.86 13.44
CA HIS A 272 16.40 13.85 12.55
C HIS A 272 15.50 15.05 12.25
N ASN A 273 14.18 14.92 12.44
CA ASN A 273 13.20 15.95 12.06
C ASN A 273 12.34 16.47 13.21
N TRP A 274 12.71 16.21 14.48
CA TRP A 274 11.90 16.52 15.67
C TRP A 274 11.41 17.97 15.74
N SER A 275 12.19 18.92 15.22
CA SER A 275 11.90 20.35 15.27
C SER A 275 10.99 20.85 14.16
N ARG A 276 10.54 19.97 13.25
CA ARG A 276 9.74 20.30 12.07
C ARG A 276 8.41 19.56 12.12
N PRO A 277 7.34 20.13 12.72
CA PRO A 277 6.04 19.48 12.81
C PRO A 277 5.50 18.96 11.46
N GLU A 278 5.80 19.65 10.36
CA GLU A 278 5.43 19.24 9.00
C GLU A 278 6.10 17.95 8.53
N ALA A 279 7.22 17.56 9.13
CA ALA A 279 7.90 16.30 8.86
C ALA A 279 7.40 15.16 9.74
N LEU A 280 6.62 15.45 10.79
CA LEU A 280 6.15 14.46 11.78
C LEU A 280 4.73 13.97 11.49
N VAL A 281 4.43 13.80 10.19
CA VAL A 281 3.15 13.29 9.68
C VAL A 281 3.41 11.98 8.96
N PHE A 282 2.70 10.93 9.37
CA PHE A 282 2.95 9.57 8.91
C PHE A 282 1.69 8.89 8.39
N TYR A 283 1.83 8.10 7.32
CA TYR A 283 0.88 7.05 6.96
C TYR A 283 1.27 5.75 7.69
N ILE A 284 0.31 5.14 8.37
CA ILE A 284 0.46 3.84 9.03
C ILE A 284 -0.33 2.79 8.25
N PRO A 285 0.34 1.83 7.60
CA PRO A 285 -0.31 0.82 6.77
C PRO A 285 -0.72 -0.41 7.57
N LYS A 286 -1.58 -1.23 6.96
CA LYS A 286 -1.86 -2.64 7.31
C LYS A 286 -2.22 -2.94 8.78
N LEU A 287 -2.76 -1.97 9.51
CA LEU A 287 -3.38 -2.22 10.81
C LEU A 287 -4.69 -3.00 10.63
N GLU A 288 -5.01 -3.88 11.57
CA GLU A 288 -6.20 -4.73 11.50
C GLU A 288 -7.31 -4.32 12.45
N ASN A 289 -6.95 -3.70 13.57
CA ASN A 289 -7.87 -3.42 14.67
C ASN A 289 -7.32 -2.33 15.59
N GLU A 290 -8.12 -2.02 16.60
CA GLU A 290 -7.86 -1.03 17.63
C GLU A 290 -6.73 -1.41 18.60
N GLU A 291 -6.47 -2.70 18.82
CA GLU A 291 -5.38 -3.17 19.68
C GLU A 291 -4.01 -2.86 19.06
N GLU A 292 -3.85 -3.10 17.76
CA GLU A 292 -2.64 -2.72 17.02
C GLU A 292 -2.47 -1.20 16.95
N ALA A 293 -3.58 -0.46 16.83
CA ALA A 293 -3.56 1.00 16.91
C ALA A 293 -3.14 1.50 18.30
N ALA A 294 -3.54 0.82 19.38
CA ALA A 294 -3.08 1.12 20.74
C ALA A 294 -1.58 0.87 20.92
N TYR A 295 -1.02 -0.16 20.28
CA TYR A 295 0.43 -0.35 20.21
C TYR A 295 1.13 0.84 19.51
N ILE A 296 0.64 1.28 18.34
CA ILE A 296 1.19 2.43 17.63
C ILE A 296 1.15 3.70 18.51
N LYS A 297 0.03 3.91 19.23
CA LYS A 297 -0.11 5.00 20.20
C LYS A 297 0.95 4.93 21.30
N ALA A 298 1.18 3.75 21.87
CA ALA A 298 2.18 3.53 22.91
C ALA A 298 3.60 3.81 22.39
N MET A 299 3.93 3.31 21.20
CA MET A 299 5.23 3.55 20.55
C MET A 299 5.48 5.04 20.35
N ILE A 300 4.52 5.77 19.77
CA ILE A 300 4.66 7.22 19.55
C ILE A 300 4.79 7.97 20.87
N GLY A 301 3.97 7.62 21.86
CA GLY A 301 4.03 8.26 23.19
C GLY A 301 5.40 8.12 23.86
N GLN A 302 6.03 6.95 23.73
CA GLN A 302 7.39 6.73 24.24
C GLN A 302 8.43 7.52 23.43
N ALA A 303 8.35 7.50 22.10
CA ALA A 303 9.27 8.21 21.23
C ALA A 303 9.24 9.73 21.47
N GLU A 304 8.05 10.32 21.55
CA GLU A 304 7.88 11.75 21.86
C GLU A 304 8.37 12.11 23.26
N ALA A 305 8.17 11.22 24.25
CA ALA A 305 8.68 11.43 25.60
C ALA A 305 10.22 11.44 25.63
N GLN A 306 10.86 10.54 24.89
CA GLN A 306 12.32 10.49 24.73
C GLN A 306 12.84 11.75 23.99
N ILE A 307 12.20 12.15 22.88
CA ILE A 307 12.56 13.39 22.17
C ILE A 307 12.43 14.61 23.08
N ARG A 308 11.34 14.72 23.88
CA ARG A 308 11.17 15.83 24.82
C ARG A 308 12.23 15.84 25.92
N ALA A 309 12.74 14.67 26.33
CA ALA A 309 13.84 14.59 27.28
C ALA A 309 15.15 15.16 26.70
N LEU A 310 15.40 14.93 25.41
CA LEU A 310 16.55 15.50 24.67
C LEU A 310 16.34 16.97 24.32
N HIS A 311 15.09 17.35 24.02
CA HIS A 311 14.68 18.67 23.52
C HIS A 311 13.47 19.18 24.32
N PRO A 312 13.68 19.89 25.46
CA PRO A 312 12.60 20.32 26.33
C PRO A 312 11.54 21.25 25.70
N CYS A 313 11.84 21.83 24.53
CA CYS A 313 10.89 22.63 23.74
C CYS A 313 9.94 21.80 22.88
N TYR A 314 10.14 20.49 22.77
CA TYR A 314 9.25 19.61 22.02
C TYR A 314 7.89 19.48 22.70
N GLU A 315 6.82 19.67 21.93
CA GLU A 315 5.44 19.53 22.41
C GLU A 315 4.97 18.08 22.20
N LEU A 316 4.51 17.41 23.26
CA LEU A 316 3.88 16.09 23.12
C LEU A 316 2.59 16.18 22.31
N GLY A 317 2.30 15.13 21.55
CA GLY A 317 1.22 15.16 20.59
C GLY A 317 1.55 16.11 19.43
N THR A 318 2.79 16.12 18.94
CA THR A 318 3.18 16.77 17.68
C THR A 318 3.09 15.78 16.52
N VAL A 319 3.44 14.51 16.73
CA VAL A 319 3.28 13.44 15.73
C VAL A 319 1.82 13.31 15.31
N ARG A 320 1.59 13.17 14.00
CA ARG A 320 0.27 13.06 13.38
C ARG A 320 0.17 11.87 12.44
N LEU A 321 -0.99 11.22 12.39
CA LEU A 321 -1.17 9.94 11.71
C LEU A 321 -2.35 9.95 10.74
N PHE A 322 -2.09 9.53 9.52
CA PHE A 322 -3.09 8.97 8.63
C PHE A 322 -3.04 7.44 8.73
N ILE A 323 -4.19 6.80 8.88
CA ILE A 323 -4.28 5.33 8.83
C ILE A 323 -4.66 4.89 7.42
N VAL A 324 -3.94 3.95 6.84
CA VAL A 324 -4.33 3.31 5.59
C VAL A 324 -5.26 2.15 5.94
N PHE A 325 -6.56 2.37 5.76
CA PHE A 325 -7.59 1.37 6.00
C PHE A 325 -7.64 0.41 4.81
N GLU A 326 -6.75 -0.58 4.86
CA GLU A 326 -6.54 -1.56 3.79
C GLU A 326 -6.60 -3.01 4.30
N ASN A 327 -7.06 -3.20 5.53
CA ASN A 327 -7.46 -4.49 6.05
C ASN A 327 -8.99 -4.54 6.24
N PRO A 328 -9.67 -5.62 5.83
CA PRO A 328 -11.12 -5.76 5.97
C PRO A 328 -11.62 -5.63 7.41
N ARG A 329 -10.82 -6.07 8.40
CA ARG A 329 -11.16 -5.95 9.82
C ARG A 329 -11.16 -4.50 10.28
N ALA A 330 -10.20 -3.70 9.79
CA ALA A 330 -10.02 -2.31 10.17
C ALA A 330 -11.16 -1.41 9.67
N ILE A 331 -11.78 -1.72 8.52
CA ILE A 331 -12.95 -0.98 8.01
C ILE A 331 -14.12 -1.03 9.00
N PHE A 332 -14.31 -2.14 9.70
CA PHE A 332 -15.34 -2.26 10.75
C PHE A 332 -14.94 -1.63 12.10
N ARG A 333 -13.71 -1.13 12.21
CA ARG A 333 -13.07 -0.65 13.45
C ARG A 333 -12.58 0.78 13.37
N ILE A 334 -12.99 1.54 12.35
CA ILE A 334 -12.48 2.91 12.13
C ILE A 334 -12.67 3.78 13.39
N ARG A 335 -13.84 3.72 14.05
CA ARG A 335 -14.11 4.54 15.24
C ARG A 335 -13.24 4.13 16.43
N GLU A 336 -13.06 2.83 16.64
CA GLU A 336 -12.24 2.27 17.70
C GLU A 336 -10.75 2.61 17.48
N ILE A 337 -10.26 2.53 16.24
CA ILE A 337 -8.91 2.94 15.85
C ILE A 337 -8.70 4.44 16.09
N VAL A 338 -9.67 5.29 15.73
CA VAL A 338 -9.59 6.74 15.98
C VAL A 338 -9.51 7.01 17.49
N ALA A 339 -10.33 6.35 18.29
CA ALA A 339 -10.33 6.49 19.74
C ALA A 339 -8.97 6.07 20.35
N ALA A 340 -8.42 4.93 19.91
CA ALA A 340 -7.14 4.41 20.38
C ALA A 340 -5.95 5.36 20.06
N LEU A 341 -6.01 6.06 18.92
CA LEU A 341 -4.91 6.90 18.44
C LEU A 341 -5.00 8.36 18.87
N SER A 342 -6.09 8.79 19.50
CA SER A 342 -6.25 10.18 19.95
C SER A 342 -5.10 10.61 20.89
N PRO A 343 -4.52 11.83 20.75
CA PRO A 343 -4.87 12.89 19.81
C PRO A 343 -4.01 12.91 18.53
N HIS A 344 -3.30 11.82 18.18
CA HIS A 344 -2.41 11.80 17.01
C HIS A 344 -3.15 11.56 15.68
N PHE A 345 -4.34 10.96 15.72
CA PHE A 345 -5.11 10.66 14.52
C PHE A 345 -5.50 11.94 13.76
N LEU A 346 -5.27 11.96 12.44
CA LEU A 346 -5.71 13.02 11.52
C LEU A 346 -6.83 12.58 10.58
N GLY A 347 -6.78 11.33 10.12
CA GLY A 347 -7.63 10.89 9.05
C GLY A 347 -7.30 9.47 8.58
N GLY A 348 -8.07 9.03 7.59
CA GLY A 348 -7.90 7.74 6.95
C GLY A 348 -7.74 7.86 5.45
N SER A 349 -7.03 6.88 4.87
CA SER A 349 -6.96 6.62 3.43
C SER A 349 -7.42 5.19 3.15
N LEU A 350 -7.82 4.87 1.92
CA LEU A 350 -8.31 3.53 1.57
C LEU A 350 -7.41 2.85 0.53
N GLY A 351 -6.71 1.80 0.94
CA GLY A 351 -5.86 0.96 0.08
C GLY A 351 -6.64 -0.25 -0.44
N TRP A 352 -7.18 -0.18 -1.65
CA TRP A 352 -8.11 -1.20 -2.12
C TRP A 352 -7.44 -2.51 -2.59
N HIS A 353 -6.21 -2.47 -3.10
CA HIS A 353 -5.48 -3.68 -3.50
C HIS A 353 -5.20 -4.60 -2.30
N ASP A 354 -4.60 -4.04 -1.25
CA ASP A 354 -4.37 -4.74 0.02
C ASP A 354 -5.66 -5.18 0.70
N PHE A 355 -6.70 -4.35 0.62
CA PHE A 355 -8.02 -4.70 1.14
C PHE A 355 -8.56 -5.97 0.49
N LEU A 356 -8.52 -6.07 -0.84
CA LEU A 356 -8.99 -7.25 -1.57
C LEU A 356 -8.10 -8.47 -1.32
N ALA A 357 -6.78 -8.31 -1.29
CA ALA A 357 -5.85 -9.38 -0.95
C ALA A 357 -6.09 -9.92 0.46
N SER A 358 -6.27 -9.01 1.44
CA SER A 358 -6.56 -9.34 2.82
C SER A 358 -7.94 -9.99 2.99
N THR A 359 -8.95 -9.58 2.22
CA THR A 359 -10.25 -10.27 2.18
C THR A 359 -10.10 -11.69 1.65
N ALA A 360 -9.36 -11.89 0.55
CA ALA A 360 -9.12 -13.22 0.01
C ALA A 360 -8.44 -14.14 1.03
N ARG A 361 -7.49 -13.61 1.80
CA ARG A 361 -6.91 -14.33 2.95
C ARG A 361 -7.95 -14.67 4.00
N VAL A 362 -8.79 -13.71 4.42
CA VAL A 362 -9.85 -13.96 5.42
C VAL A 362 -10.75 -15.11 4.99
N PHE A 363 -11.10 -15.19 3.71
CA PHE A 363 -11.99 -16.22 3.16
C PHE A 363 -11.27 -17.41 2.53
N ARG A 364 -9.97 -17.60 2.75
CA ARG A 364 -9.16 -18.64 2.08
C ARG A 364 -9.63 -20.08 2.26
N ARG A 365 -10.48 -20.34 3.27
CA ARG A 365 -11.09 -21.66 3.54
C ARG A 365 -12.51 -21.80 2.99
N ASP A 366 -13.05 -20.80 2.32
CA ASP A 366 -14.35 -20.85 1.66
C ASP A 366 -14.19 -21.03 0.15
N PRO A 367 -14.45 -22.23 -0.41
CA PRO A 367 -14.29 -22.48 -1.83
C PRO A 367 -15.30 -21.72 -2.71
N ASN A 368 -16.33 -21.10 -2.15
CA ASN A 368 -17.29 -20.29 -2.93
C ASN A 368 -16.93 -18.80 -2.98
N TYR A 369 -16.00 -18.34 -2.13
CA TYR A 369 -15.50 -16.97 -2.23
C TYR A 369 -14.63 -16.83 -3.49
N ARG A 370 -14.84 -15.72 -4.21
CA ARG A 370 -13.97 -15.25 -5.28
C ARG A 370 -13.63 -13.79 -5.04
N ILE A 371 -12.34 -13.47 -5.16
CA ILE A 371 -11.85 -12.09 -5.17
C ILE A 371 -12.35 -11.40 -6.45
N PRO A 372 -12.68 -10.10 -6.44
CA PRO A 372 -12.87 -9.35 -7.69
C PRO A 372 -11.68 -9.60 -8.63
N VAL A 373 -11.90 -9.73 -9.94
CA VAL A 373 -10.83 -10.01 -10.93
C VAL A 373 -9.94 -8.80 -11.17
N LYS A 374 -8.63 -8.99 -11.40
CA LYS A 374 -7.67 -7.88 -11.51
C LYS A 374 -7.95 -6.99 -12.71
N ALA A 375 -8.44 -7.59 -13.79
CA ALA A 375 -8.68 -6.89 -15.04
C ALA A 375 -9.92 -5.96 -15.03
N ASP A 376 -10.81 -6.04 -14.02
CA ASP A 376 -12.00 -5.19 -13.98
C ASP A 376 -11.64 -3.70 -13.71
N PRO A 377 -11.93 -2.78 -14.65
CA PRO A 377 -11.62 -1.36 -14.48
C PRO A 377 -12.58 -0.63 -13.52
N ASN A 378 -13.66 -1.26 -13.06
CA ASN A 378 -14.70 -0.63 -12.23
C ASN A 378 -14.72 -1.14 -10.78
N ILE A 379 -13.65 -1.81 -10.30
CA ILE A 379 -13.57 -2.34 -8.93
C ILE A 379 -13.90 -1.28 -7.87
N VAL A 380 -13.32 -0.08 -7.97
CA VAL A 380 -13.54 1.01 -7.00
C VAL A 380 -15.00 1.46 -6.99
N ILE A 381 -15.64 1.47 -8.16
CA ILE A 381 -17.04 1.88 -8.31
C ILE A 381 -17.96 0.83 -7.69
N ASN A 382 -17.73 -0.46 -7.99
CA ASN A 382 -18.66 -1.55 -7.69
C ASN A 382 -18.43 -2.22 -6.34
N HIS A 383 -17.19 -2.31 -5.87
CA HIS A 383 -16.81 -3.21 -4.75
C HIS A 383 -16.22 -2.48 -3.54
N ILE A 384 -15.82 -1.20 -3.68
CA ILE A 384 -15.18 -0.40 -2.62
C ILE A 384 -16.14 0.70 -2.09
N ARG A 385 -17.38 0.73 -2.60
CA ARG A 385 -18.39 1.74 -2.27
C ARG A 385 -18.64 1.86 -0.77
N GLU A 386 -18.93 0.76 -0.10
CA GLU A 386 -19.32 0.81 1.31
C GLU A 386 -18.17 1.22 2.22
N SER A 387 -16.92 0.86 1.89
CA SER A 387 -15.77 1.37 2.64
C SER A 387 -15.60 2.89 2.54
N HIS A 388 -15.94 3.53 1.40
CA HIS A 388 -15.96 4.99 1.30
C HIS A 388 -17.00 5.59 2.26
N HIS A 389 -18.23 5.08 2.25
CA HIS A 389 -19.29 5.60 3.12
C HIS A 389 -19.01 5.36 4.60
N ILE A 390 -18.50 4.18 4.98
CA ILE A 390 -18.13 3.88 6.37
C ILE A 390 -17.03 4.84 6.86
N LEU A 391 -16.01 5.11 6.04
CA LEU A 391 -14.97 6.09 6.37
C LEU A 391 -15.57 7.49 6.58
N VAL A 392 -16.45 7.92 5.68
CA VAL A 392 -17.08 9.23 5.73
C VAL A 392 -17.97 9.40 6.96
N ASP A 393 -18.80 8.40 7.24
CA ASP A 393 -19.71 8.39 8.38
C ASP A 393 -18.98 8.30 9.72
N ALA A 394 -17.80 7.64 9.75
CA ALA A 394 -16.98 7.56 10.95
C ALA A 394 -16.22 8.87 11.23
N LEU A 395 -15.68 9.53 10.20
CA LEU A 395 -14.72 10.63 10.39
C LEU A 395 -15.33 12.03 10.29
N THR A 396 -16.41 12.23 9.52
CA THR A 396 -17.04 13.55 9.36
C THR A 396 -17.44 14.18 10.70
N PRO A 397 -18.12 13.46 11.62
CA PRO A 397 -18.51 14.03 12.91
C PRO A 397 -17.32 14.39 13.81
N LEU A 398 -16.15 13.79 13.54
CA LEU A 398 -14.92 13.96 14.29
C LEU A 398 -13.98 14.98 13.63
N ASN A 399 -14.36 15.63 12.53
CA ASN A 399 -13.48 16.51 11.75
C ASN A 399 -12.21 15.80 11.24
N GLY A 400 -12.28 14.49 11.00
CA GLY A 400 -11.19 13.70 10.44
C GLY A 400 -11.12 13.83 8.92
N ILE A 401 -9.90 13.79 8.37
CA ILE A 401 -9.64 13.81 6.93
C ILE A 401 -9.96 12.42 6.34
N LYS A 402 -10.61 12.40 5.17
CA LYS A 402 -11.13 11.22 4.48
C LYS A 402 -10.53 11.17 3.10
N ILE A 403 -9.54 10.32 2.88
CA ILE A 403 -8.87 10.16 1.59
C ILE A 403 -9.34 8.83 1.01
N GLY A 404 -9.70 8.80 -0.27
CA GLY A 404 -9.97 7.52 -0.92
C GLY A 404 -8.69 6.84 -1.40
N GLY A 405 -8.81 6.13 -2.52
CA GLY A 405 -7.76 5.25 -3.03
C GLY A 405 -6.93 5.81 -4.18
N MET A 406 -6.05 4.95 -4.66
CA MET A 406 -5.13 5.19 -5.77
C MET A 406 -5.79 5.03 -7.13
N TYR A 407 -5.59 6.02 -8.01
CA TYR A 407 -5.65 5.82 -9.45
C TYR A 407 -4.25 5.50 -10.01
N GLY A 408 -4.05 4.24 -10.42
CA GLY A 408 -2.74 3.71 -10.82
C GLY A 408 -2.48 3.62 -12.32
N VAL A 409 -3.48 3.88 -13.19
CA VAL A 409 -3.32 3.71 -14.64
C VAL A 409 -2.59 4.90 -15.25
N LEU A 410 -1.63 4.62 -16.13
CA LEU A 410 -0.76 5.59 -16.79
C LEU A 410 -0.90 5.47 -18.31
N TYR A 411 -0.99 6.62 -18.98
CA TYR A 411 -0.94 6.66 -20.44
C TYR A 411 0.49 6.49 -20.96
N GLU A 412 0.58 6.03 -22.21
CA GLU A 412 1.81 6.03 -22.99
C GLU A 412 2.08 7.43 -23.57
N SER A 413 3.30 7.95 -23.34
CA SER A 413 3.67 9.26 -23.83
C SER A 413 3.62 9.32 -25.36
N GLY A 414 2.98 10.35 -25.91
CA GLY A 414 2.84 10.53 -27.35
C GLY A 414 1.77 9.65 -28.01
N ASN A 415 0.99 8.88 -27.24
CA ASN A 415 -0.12 8.06 -27.74
C ASN A 415 -1.48 8.69 -27.35
N PRO A 416 -2.18 9.36 -28.28
CA PRO A 416 -3.45 10.02 -27.97
C PRO A 416 -4.55 9.07 -27.51
N ALA A 417 -4.64 7.87 -28.09
CA ALA A 417 -5.66 6.88 -27.69
C ALA A 417 -5.43 6.43 -26.24
N SER A 418 -4.18 6.13 -25.89
CA SER A 418 -3.78 5.78 -24.51
C SER A 418 -4.11 6.91 -23.53
N TYR A 419 -3.85 8.15 -23.91
CA TYR A 419 -4.22 9.32 -23.11
C TYR A 419 -5.75 9.44 -22.92
N GLN A 420 -6.55 9.30 -23.98
CA GLN A 420 -8.01 9.42 -23.87
C GLN A 420 -8.61 8.38 -22.92
N VAL A 421 -8.30 7.09 -23.10
CA VAL A 421 -8.88 6.02 -22.25
C VAL A 421 -8.42 6.13 -20.80
N THR A 422 -7.17 6.57 -20.58
CA THR A 422 -6.65 6.83 -19.23
C THR A 422 -7.36 8.02 -18.59
N MET A 423 -7.60 9.11 -19.33
CA MET A 423 -8.35 10.26 -18.80
C MET A 423 -9.81 9.94 -18.51
N VAL A 424 -10.45 9.07 -19.29
CA VAL A 424 -11.79 8.56 -18.96
C VAL A 424 -11.78 7.84 -17.62
N GLY A 425 -10.88 6.87 -17.44
CA GLY A 425 -10.75 6.12 -16.19
C GLY A 425 -10.45 7.04 -15.00
N TYR A 426 -9.53 7.98 -15.17
CA TYR A 426 -9.12 8.92 -14.14
C TYR A 426 -10.28 9.82 -13.69
N VAL A 427 -10.99 10.44 -14.64
CA VAL A 427 -12.13 11.31 -14.32
C VAL A 427 -13.24 10.52 -13.63
N LYS A 428 -13.54 9.30 -14.10
CA LYS A 428 -14.54 8.43 -13.45
C LYS A 428 -14.17 8.17 -11.99
N ASP A 429 -12.95 7.71 -11.76
CA ASP A 429 -12.47 7.33 -10.43
C ASP A 429 -12.50 8.52 -9.46
N ILE A 430 -11.91 9.65 -9.87
CA ILE A 430 -11.82 10.84 -9.02
C ILE A 430 -13.22 11.40 -8.71
N VAL A 431 -14.08 11.55 -9.71
CA VAL A 431 -15.43 12.08 -9.49
C VAL A 431 -16.24 11.13 -8.59
N THR A 432 -16.10 9.81 -8.74
CA THR A 432 -16.75 8.85 -7.84
C THR A 432 -16.30 9.06 -6.39
N GLN A 433 -15.00 9.23 -6.15
CA GLN A 433 -14.49 9.47 -4.80
C GLN A 433 -15.03 10.79 -4.20
N LEU A 434 -15.05 11.87 -4.99
CA LEU A 434 -15.56 13.17 -4.56
C LEU A 434 -17.08 13.17 -4.30
N LYS A 435 -17.87 12.50 -5.17
CA LYS A 435 -19.32 12.31 -4.96
C LYS A 435 -19.64 11.60 -3.65
N ARG A 436 -18.75 10.70 -3.20
CA ARG A 436 -18.91 9.95 -1.96
C ARG A 436 -18.49 10.73 -0.70
N GLY A 437 -18.06 11.99 -0.83
CA GLY A 437 -17.74 12.88 0.29
C GLY A 437 -16.31 12.74 0.83
N LEU A 438 -15.40 12.21 0.02
CA LEU A 438 -13.96 12.16 0.33
C LEU A 438 -13.30 13.52 0.08
N ASP A 439 -12.31 13.86 0.90
CA ASP A 439 -11.55 15.12 0.85
C ASP A 439 -10.36 15.05 -0.14
N GLY A 440 -10.11 13.90 -0.76
CA GLY A 440 -9.04 13.70 -1.73
C GLY A 440 -8.80 12.23 -2.09
N PHE A 441 -7.72 11.98 -2.83
CA PHE A 441 -7.39 10.70 -3.46
C PHE A 441 -5.89 10.60 -3.75
N TRP A 442 -5.43 9.41 -4.12
CA TRP A 442 -4.03 9.17 -4.48
C TRP A 442 -3.83 9.05 -5.99
N VAL A 443 -2.67 9.51 -6.47
CA VAL A 443 -2.20 9.32 -7.85
C VAL A 443 -0.78 8.77 -7.85
N ALA A 444 -0.48 7.89 -8.80
CA ALA A 444 0.81 7.20 -8.84
C ALA A 444 1.88 7.93 -9.68
N HIS A 445 1.51 8.97 -10.42
CA HIS A 445 2.42 9.69 -11.29
C HIS A 445 2.20 11.21 -11.27
N PRO A 446 3.28 12.02 -11.26
CA PRO A 446 3.17 13.49 -11.21
C PRO A 446 2.31 14.13 -12.31
N ASP A 447 2.19 13.51 -13.48
CA ASP A 447 1.36 14.03 -14.59
C ASP A 447 -0.14 14.12 -14.26
N PHE A 448 -0.61 13.45 -13.20
CA PHE A 448 -2.00 13.46 -12.79
C PHE A 448 -2.30 14.48 -11.68
N VAL A 449 -1.26 15.05 -11.04
CA VAL A 449 -1.43 15.95 -9.90
C VAL A 449 -2.18 17.23 -10.30
N ARG A 450 -1.74 17.91 -11.37
CA ARG A 450 -2.38 19.15 -11.83
C ARG A 450 -3.79 18.92 -12.38
N PRO A 451 -4.05 17.91 -13.25
CA PRO A 451 -5.42 17.53 -13.61
C PRO A 451 -6.28 17.18 -12.40
N GLY A 452 -5.71 16.53 -11.37
CA GLY A 452 -6.42 16.19 -10.14
C GLY A 452 -6.87 17.42 -9.35
N LEU A 453 -5.96 18.36 -9.11
CA LEU A 453 -6.29 19.64 -8.46
C LEU A 453 -7.36 20.41 -9.25
N ALA A 454 -7.25 20.43 -10.58
CA ALA A 454 -8.26 21.06 -11.43
C ALA A 454 -9.63 20.38 -11.34
N LEU A 455 -9.67 19.04 -11.30
CA LEU A 455 -10.90 18.27 -11.14
C LEU A 455 -11.56 18.53 -9.79
N VAL A 456 -10.79 18.57 -8.70
CA VAL A 456 -11.33 18.90 -7.36
C VAL A 456 -11.95 20.30 -7.36
N GLU A 457 -11.25 21.30 -7.88
CA GLU A 457 -11.76 22.67 -7.95
C GLU A 457 -13.02 22.78 -8.83
N ALA A 458 -13.01 22.15 -10.01
CA ALA A 458 -14.16 22.17 -10.91
C ALA A 458 -15.38 21.43 -10.31
N PHE A 459 -15.15 20.28 -9.67
CA PHE A 459 -16.20 19.53 -8.99
C PHE A 459 -16.78 20.30 -7.80
N ARG A 460 -15.95 21.00 -7.04
CA ARG A 460 -16.37 21.86 -5.92
C ARG A 460 -17.30 22.98 -6.39
N ARG A 461 -16.99 23.62 -7.52
CA ARG A 461 -17.84 24.65 -8.12
C ARG A 461 -19.16 24.09 -8.62
N TRP A 462 -19.11 23.00 -9.39
CA TRP A 462 -20.31 22.31 -9.88
C TRP A 462 -21.22 21.80 -8.74
N SER A 463 -20.63 21.31 -7.65
CA SER A 463 -21.38 20.86 -6.48
C SER A 463 -22.08 22.01 -5.74
N ALA A 464 -21.51 23.22 -5.80
CA ALA A 464 -22.10 24.42 -5.22
C ALA A 464 -23.16 25.06 -6.15
N ASP A 465 -22.94 24.98 -7.47
CA ASP A 465 -23.84 25.46 -8.51
C ASP A 465 -23.80 24.52 -9.73
N PRO A 466 -24.79 23.61 -9.88
CA PRO A 466 -24.84 22.67 -11.00
C PRO A 466 -24.96 23.32 -12.39
N ASP A 467 -25.30 24.61 -12.47
CA ASP A 467 -25.29 25.38 -13.72
C ASP A 467 -23.88 25.89 -14.08
N ASP A 468 -22.90 25.79 -13.18
CA ASP A 468 -21.49 26.07 -13.49
C ASP A 468 -20.93 24.98 -14.42
N GLY A 469 -20.82 25.33 -15.70
CA GLY A 469 -20.34 24.45 -16.77
C GLY A 469 -18.85 24.11 -16.71
N VAL A 470 -18.08 24.63 -15.74
CA VAL A 470 -16.61 24.47 -15.69
C VAL A 470 -16.16 23.01 -15.60
N LEU A 471 -16.92 22.15 -14.91
CA LEU A 471 -16.63 20.71 -14.83
C LEU A 471 -16.77 20.04 -16.19
N VAL A 472 -17.85 20.36 -16.93
CA VAL A 472 -18.08 19.85 -18.29
C VAL A 472 -17.02 20.36 -19.25
N GLU A 473 -16.62 21.63 -19.14
CA GLU A 473 -15.56 22.24 -19.94
C GLU A 473 -14.20 21.56 -19.70
N LEU A 474 -13.83 21.35 -18.43
CA LEU A 474 -12.60 20.66 -18.06
C LEU A 474 -12.57 19.23 -18.60
N ILE A 475 -13.67 18.48 -18.43
CA ILE A 475 -13.78 17.12 -18.97
C ILE A 475 -13.68 17.14 -20.50
N GLY A 476 -14.30 18.12 -21.17
CA GLY A 476 -14.17 18.33 -22.61
C GLY A 476 -12.74 18.59 -23.07
N ALA A 477 -11.93 19.25 -22.23
CA ALA A 477 -10.54 19.54 -22.51
C ALA A 477 -9.60 18.36 -22.23
N LEU A 478 -9.90 17.54 -21.22
CA LEU A 478 -9.13 16.34 -20.88
C LEU A 478 -9.48 15.15 -21.79
N VAL A 479 -10.75 14.99 -22.15
CA VAL A 479 -11.27 13.93 -23.00
C VAL A 479 -11.87 14.56 -24.27
N THR A 480 -11.00 14.74 -25.27
CA THR A 480 -11.34 15.44 -26.51
C THR A 480 -12.17 14.58 -27.45
N ASP A 481 -12.03 13.25 -27.40
CA ASP A 481 -12.81 12.32 -28.24
C ASP A 481 -14.28 12.31 -27.81
N PRO A 482 -15.24 12.72 -28.67
CA PRO A 482 -16.66 12.70 -28.35
C PRO A 482 -17.23 11.31 -28.03
N VAL A 483 -16.66 10.24 -28.60
CA VAL A 483 -17.12 8.85 -28.38
C VAL A 483 -16.83 8.41 -26.95
N GLU A 484 -15.68 8.80 -26.42
CA GLU A 484 -15.30 8.58 -25.02
C GLU A 484 -16.01 9.56 -24.07
N ARG A 485 -16.12 10.83 -24.47
CA ARG A 485 -16.64 11.90 -23.62
C ARG A 485 -18.12 11.79 -23.30
N ALA A 486 -18.95 11.40 -24.26
CA ALA A 486 -20.41 11.35 -24.05
C ALA A 486 -20.83 10.41 -22.90
N PRO A 487 -20.42 9.12 -22.86
CA PRO A 487 -20.73 8.24 -21.73
C PRO A 487 -20.05 8.68 -20.43
N LEU A 488 -18.87 9.30 -20.51
CA LEU A 488 -18.20 9.85 -19.32
C LEU A 488 -19.01 10.97 -18.67
N LEU A 489 -19.54 11.90 -19.46
CA LEU A 489 -20.37 12.99 -18.93
C LEU A 489 -21.68 12.47 -18.32
N GLU A 490 -22.30 11.47 -18.94
CA GLU A 490 -23.49 10.81 -18.38
C GLU A 490 -23.18 10.20 -17.01
N PHE A 491 -22.04 9.49 -16.88
CA PHE A 491 -21.58 8.94 -15.61
C PHE A 491 -21.26 10.03 -14.56
N VAL A 492 -20.53 11.08 -14.97
CA VAL A 492 -20.10 12.16 -14.07
C VAL A 492 -21.29 12.97 -13.56
N LEU A 493 -22.30 13.22 -14.39
CA LEU A 493 -23.46 14.03 -14.01
C LEU A 493 -24.62 13.20 -13.44
N GLY A 494 -24.60 11.87 -13.65
CA GLY A 494 -25.58 10.94 -13.11
C GLY A 494 -25.41 10.62 -11.63
N GLU A 495 -26.30 9.78 -11.11
CA GLU A 495 -26.20 9.26 -9.74
C GLU A 495 -25.07 8.23 -9.61
N ASP A 496 -24.52 8.09 -8.40
CA ASP A 496 -23.61 6.98 -8.09
C ASP A 496 -24.38 5.65 -8.03
N VAL A 497 -23.66 4.53 -8.10
CA VAL A 497 -24.27 3.20 -7.99
C VAL A 497 -24.97 3.02 -6.64
N SER A 498 -26.11 2.32 -6.64
CA SER A 498 -26.84 2.01 -5.41
C SER A 498 -26.11 0.94 -4.59
N GLY A 499 -26.09 1.13 -3.27
CA GLY A 499 -25.59 0.14 -2.31
C GLY A 499 -26.71 -0.59 -1.57
N LEU A 500 -26.34 -1.52 -0.72
CA LEU A 500 -27.26 -2.18 0.20
C LEU A 500 -27.56 -1.27 1.40
N ALA A 501 -28.78 -1.36 1.94
CA ALA A 501 -29.09 -0.72 3.23
C ALA A 501 -28.26 -1.34 4.36
N ALA A 502 -27.89 -0.56 5.37
CA ALA A 502 -27.03 -1.01 6.47
C ALA A 502 -27.61 -2.17 7.31
N ASP A 503 -28.94 -2.35 7.29
CA ASP A 503 -29.66 -3.45 7.94
C ASP A 503 -29.88 -4.67 7.03
N HIS A 504 -29.46 -4.59 5.75
CA HIS A 504 -29.56 -5.70 4.81
C HIS A 504 -28.66 -6.88 5.26
N PRO A 505 -29.13 -8.14 5.20
CA PRO A 505 -28.35 -9.29 5.70
C PRO A 505 -27.00 -9.49 5.03
N LEU A 506 -26.87 -9.07 3.75
CA LEU A 506 -25.62 -9.13 2.99
C LEU A 506 -24.73 -7.88 3.13
N TYR A 507 -25.17 -6.82 3.84
CA TYR A 507 -24.43 -5.55 3.89
C TYR A 507 -22.97 -5.74 4.30
N ASN A 508 -22.70 -6.40 5.43
CA ASN A 508 -21.33 -6.61 5.89
C ASN A 508 -20.50 -7.50 4.95
N ARG A 509 -21.14 -8.35 4.13
CA ARG A 509 -20.42 -9.12 3.10
C ARG A 509 -20.05 -8.22 1.92
N GLY A 510 -20.96 -7.36 1.50
CA GLY A 510 -20.70 -6.35 0.47
C GLY A 510 -19.62 -5.35 0.89
N VAL A 511 -19.57 -4.98 2.18
CA VAL A 511 -18.47 -4.18 2.74
C VAL A 511 -17.12 -4.83 2.47
N LEU A 512 -17.04 -6.17 2.52
CA LEU A 512 -15.82 -6.93 2.29
C LEU A 512 -15.57 -7.29 0.82
N ALA A 513 -16.39 -6.86 -0.13
CA ALA A 513 -16.38 -7.38 -1.51
C ALA A 513 -16.50 -8.93 -1.55
N ALA A 514 -17.31 -9.49 -0.66
CA ALA A 514 -17.57 -10.93 -0.51
C ALA A 514 -19.01 -11.30 -0.88
N ASP A 515 -19.57 -10.59 -1.86
CA ASP A 515 -20.93 -10.70 -2.39
C ASP A 515 -20.95 -10.86 -3.92
N ILE A 516 -19.83 -11.33 -4.50
CA ILE A 516 -19.68 -11.63 -5.92
C ILE A 516 -19.54 -13.14 -6.10
N THR A 517 -20.11 -13.69 -7.17
CA THR A 517 -19.96 -15.12 -7.51
C THR A 517 -18.88 -15.33 -8.57
N ILE A 518 -19.09 -14.76 -9.75
CA ILE A 518 -18.14 -14.71 -10.88
C ILE A 518 -18.22 -13.28 -11.41
N SER A 519 -17.09 -12.71 -11.82
CA SER A 519 -17.08 -11.37 -12.42
C SER A 519 -17.75 -11.39 -13.79
N ASP A 520 -18.51 -10.33 -14.07
CA ASP A 520 -19.15 -10.09 -15.37
C ASP A 520 -18.14 -9.63 -16.45
N TYR A 521 -16.88 -9.36 -16.08
CA TYR A 521 -15.82 -8.95 -16.99
C TYR A 521 -15.05 -10.16 -17.55
N ILE A 522 -14.43 -10.93 -16.67
CA ILE A 522 -13.73 -12.19 -16.96
C ILE A 522 -13.82 -13.07 -15.71
N ALA A 523 -13.81 -14.40 -15.85
CA ALA A 523 -13.77 -15.28 -14.68
C ALA A 523 -12.34 -15.39 -14.12
N ASN A 524 -12.16 -15.48 -12.80
CA ASN A 524 -10.83 -15.63 -12.18
C ASN A 524 -10.06 -16.87 -12.68
N ASP A 525 -10.79 -17.94 -13.02
CA ASP A 525 -10.28 -19.21 -13.54
C ASP A 525 -10.14 -19.22 -15.09
N ASP A 526 -10.44 -18.10 -15.75
CA ASP A 526 -10.16 -17.97 -17.18
C ASP A 526 -8.64 -17.99 -17.42
N PRO A 527 -8.13 -18.80 -18.38
CA PRO A 527 -6.71 -18.87 -18.68
C PRO A 527 -6.06 -17.51 -18.99
N GLU A 528 -6.77 -16.54 -19.55
CA GLU A 528 -6.22 -15.21 -19.84
C GLU A 528 -6.09 -14.36 -18.56
N GLU A 529 -6.99 -14.48 -17.59
CA GLU A 529 -6.85 -13.81 -16.29
C GLU A 529 -5.71 -14.43 -15.47
N VAL A 530 -5.59 -15.77 -15.49
CA VAL A 530 -4.45 -16.48 -14.88
C VAL A 530 -3.13 -16.01 -15.51
N ARG A 531 -3.10 -15.93 -16.84
CA ARG A 531 -1.93 -15.47 -17.60
C ARG A 531 -1.58 -14.02 -17.29
N TYR A 532 -2.57 -13.14 -17.19
CA TYR A 532 -2.37 -11.75 -16.81
C TYR A 532 -1.74 -11.65 -15.41
N ASN A 533 -2.30 -12.33 -14.41
CA ASN A 533 -1.75 -12.32 -13.04
C ASN A 533 -0.32 -12.87 -12.98
N VAL A 534 -0.03 -13.97 -13.68
CA VAL A 534 1.34 -14.53 -13.76
C VAL A 534 2.32 -13.56 -14.42
N PHE A 535 1.94 -12.97 -15.56
CA PHE A 535 2.80 -12.07 -16.33
C PHE A 535 3.16 -10.80 -15.55
N GLN A 536 2.19 -10.22 -14.83
CA GLN A 536 2.41 -9.05 -13.98
C GLN A 536 3.31 -9.41 -12.79
N ALA A 537 2.96 -10.47 -12.05
CA ALA A 537 3.68 -10.87 -10.85
C ALA A 537 5.14 -11.25 -11.14
N LEU A 538 5.44 -11.94 -12.24
CA LEU A 538 6.84 -12.28 -12.60
C LEU A 538 7.71 -11.04 -12.81
N GLN A 539 7.20 -10.03 -13.52
CA GLN A 539 7.95 -8.81 -13.79
C GLN A 539 8.10 -7.98 -12.51
N TYR A 540 7.01 -7.83 -11.74
CA TYR A 540 7.06 -7.12 -10.46
C TYR A 540 8.07 -7.76 -9.50
N LEU A 541 7.98 -9.08 -9.27
CA LEU A 541 8.87 -9.79 -8.34
C LEU A 541 10.34 -9.70 -8.78
N ALA A 542 10.63 -9.79 -10.08
CA ALA A 542 11.99 -9.65 -10.58
C ALA A 542 12.56 -8.23 -10.37
N ASP A 543 11.76 -7.19 -10.55
CA ASP A 543 12.18 -5.80 -10.33
C ASP A 543 12.29 -5.47 -8.84
N TRP A 544 11.34 -5.95 -8.03
CA TRP A 544 11.39 -5.87 -6.58
C TRP A 544 12.66 -6.52 -6.03
N LEU A 545 12.98 -7.72 -6.53
CA LEU A 545 14.22 -8.41 -6.19
C LEU A 545 15.46 -7.67 -6.71
N SER A 546 15.35 -6.86 -7.76
CA SER A 546 16.41 -5.96 -8.24
C SER A 546 16.52 -4.66 -7.43
N GLY A 547 15.66 -4.48 -6.42
CA GLY A 547 15.67 -3.31 -5.53
C GLY A 547 14.70 -2.19 -5.92
N ASN A 548 13.81 -2.42 -6.90
CA ASN A 548 12.77 -1.47 -7.29
C ASN A 548 11.36 -2.00 -6.97
N GLY A 549 10.70 -1.41 -5.97
CA GLY A 549 9.34 -1.82 -5.56
C GLY A 549 8.21 -1.09 -6.27
N CYS A 550 8.51 -0.14 -7.17
CA CYS A 550 7.55 0.74 -7.83
C CYS A 550 7.73 0.65 -9.35
N VAL A 551 6.83 -0.03 -10.06
CA VAL A 551 7.05 -0.36 -11.47
C VAL A 551 5.80 -0.13 -12.32
N ALA A 552 5.97 0.59 -13.42
CA ALA A 552 4.88 0.88 -14.37
C ALA A 552 4.73 -0.27 -15.39
N LEU A 553 3.98 -1.30 -15.03
CA LEU A 553 3.82 -2.51 -15.82
C LEU A 553 2.79 -2.36 -16.95
N PRO A 554 2.96 -3.09 -18.07
CA PRO A 554 2.06 -3.05 -19.24
C PRO A 554 0.64 -3.51 -18.91
N ALA A 555 -0.37 -2.85 -19.47
CA ALA A 555 -1.74 -3.33 -19.44
C ALA A 555 -2.51 -2.88 -20.70
N ALA A 556 -3.77 -3.25 -20.79
CA ALA A 556 -4.67 -2.79 -21.82
C ALA A 556 -6.00 -2.33 -21.20
N MET A 557 -6.58 -1.28 -21.78
CA MET A 557 -7.94 -0.84 -21.49
C MET A 557 -8.79 -0.93 -22.76
N THR A 558 -10.09 -1.11 -22.58
CA THR A 558 -11.04 -1.11 -23.70
C THR A 558 -11.60 0.29 -23.88
N SER A 559 -11.48 0.84 -25.09
CA SER A 559 -12.13 2.11 -25.47
C SER A 559 -13.65 1.97 -25.53
N ALA A 560 -14.37 3.08 -25.57
CA ALA A 560 -15.83 3.09 -25.80
C ALA A 560 -16.22 2.48 -27.17
N SER A 561 -15.29 2.42 -28.13
CA SER A 561 -15.47 1.74 -29.42
C SER A 561 -15.18 0.23 -29.40
N GLY A 562 -14.74 -0.33 -28.25
CA GLY A 562 -14.40 -1.74 -28.10
C GLY A 562 -12.99 -2.11 -28.53
N GLU A 563 -12.10 -1.13 -28.75
CA GLU A 563 -10.70 -1.35 -29.11
C GLU A 563 -9.83 -1.53 -27.86
N ALA A 564 -8.90 -2.49 -27.90
CA ALA A 564 -7.88 -2.65 -26.86
C ALA A 564 -6.77 -1.61 -27.04
N VAL A 565 -6.60 -0.74 -26.07
CA VAL A 565 -5.62 0.35 -26.05
C VAL A 565 -4.55 0.07 -25.00
N PHE A 566 -3.29 0.10 -25.42
CA PHE A 566 -2.16 -0.08 -24.51
C PHE A 566 -2.09 1.06 -23.49
N VAL A 567 -1.94 0.68 -22.23
CA VAL A 567 -1.68 1.57 -21.09
C VAL A 567 -0.62 0.93 -20.21
N ARG A 568 -0.28 1.57 -19.10
CA ARG A 568 0.51 0.96 -18.02
C ARG A 568 -0.23 1.10 -16.70
N ILE A 569 0.11 0.29 -15.72
CA ILE A 569 -0.37 0.41 -14.34
C ILE A 569 0.86 0.56 -13.47
N MET A 570 0.87 1.56 -12.58
CA MET A 570 1.91 1.62 -11.55
C MET A 570 1.59 0.59 -10.48
N ASP A 571 2.35 -0.51 -10.50
CA ASP A 571 2.23 -1.61 -9.56
C ASP A 571 3.21 -1.41 -8.39
N ASP A 572 2.72 -1.76 -7.21
CA ASP A 572 3.46 -1.94 -5.96
C ASP A 572 3.21 -3.36 -5.41
N LEU A 573 3.68 -3.64 -4.20
CA LEU A 573 3.63 -4.99 -3.65
C LEU A 573 2.18 -5.45 -3.44
N ALA A 574 1.26 -4.57 -3.02
CA ALA A 574 -0.16 -4.89 -2.87
C ALA A 574 -0.78 -5.41 -4.18
N THR A 575 -0.33 -4.89 -5.32
CA THR A 575 -0.84 -5.34 -6.62
C THR A 575 -0.42 -6.79 -6.92
N THR A 576 0.79 -7.17 -6.52
CA THR A 576 1.30 -8.55 -6.63
C THR A 576 0.70 -9.47 -5.56
N GLU A 577 0.49 -8.99 -4.34
CA GLU A 577 -0.20 -9.71 -3.26
C GLU A 577 -1.60 -10.15 -3.68
N ARG A 578 -2.34 -9.22 -4.28
CA ARG A 578 -3.65 -9.50 -4.84
C ARG A 578 -3.58 -10.56 -5.94
N SER A 579 -2.64 -10.44 -6.88
CA SER A 579 -2.44 -11.41 -7.96
C SER A 579 -2.14 -12.81 -7.45
N ARG A 580 -1.23 -12.95 -6.47
CA ARG A 580 -0.89 -14.28 -5.94
C ARG A 580 -2.02 -14.90 -5.13
N TRP A 581 -2.82 -14.10 -4.41
CA TRP A 581 -3.98 -14.62 -3.67
C TRP A 581 -5.09 -15.10 -4.61
N GLU A 582 -5.30 -14.39 -5.71
CA GLU A 582 -6.21 -14.82 -6.78
C GLU A 582 -5.75 -16.16 -7.37
N LEU A 583 -4.49 -16.24 -7.82
CA LEU A 583 -3.90 -17.48 -8.35
C LEU A 583 -3.99 -18.64 -7.35
N TRP A 584 -3.62 -18.39 -6.09
CA TRP A 584 -3.69 -19.39 -5.03
C TRP A 584 -5.10 -19.91 -4.82
N ALA A 585 -6.10 -19.02 -4.70
CA ALA A 585 -7.48 -19.40 -4.43
C ALA A 585 -8.03 -20.29 -5.55
N GLU A 586 -7.76 -19.94 -6.82
CA GLU A 586 -8.24 -20.73 -7.96
C GLU A 586 -7.58 -22.11 -8.04
N ILE A 587 -6.30 -22.23 -7.68
CA ILE A 587 -5.58 -23.52 -7.63
C ILE A 587 -6.02 -24.35 -6.42
N ALA A 588 -5.99 -23.77 -5.22
CA ALA A 588 -6.27 -24.45 -3.96
C ALA A 588 -7.71 -25.00 -3.89
N HIS A 589 -8.67 -24.32 -4.54
CA HIS A 589 -10.05 -24.78 -4.63
C HIS A 589 -10.35 -25.60 -5.90
N GLY A 590 -9.33 -25.95 -6.69
CA GLY A 590 -9.43 -26.87 -7.81
C GLY A 590 -10.15 -26.33 -9.05
N ARG A 591 -10.27 -24.99 -9.17
CA ARG A 591 -10.88 -24.32 -10.33
C ARG A 591 -9.90 -24.20 -11.49
N VAL A 592 -8.63 -23.92 -11.17
CA VAL A 592 -7.51 -23.96 -12.11
C VAL A 592 -6.65 -25.19 -11.81
N PRO A 593 -6.49 -26.14 -12.75
CA PRO A 593 -5.58 -27.27 -12.55
C PRO A 593 -4.14 -26.79 -12.38
N LEU A 594 -3.41 -27.37 -11.43
CA LEU A 594 -1.99 -27.04 -11.19
C LEU A 594 -1.15 -27.12 -12.49
N ALA A 595 -1.36 -28.16 -13.29
CA ALA A 595 -0.66 -28.33 -14.57
C ALA A 595 -0.98 -27.24 -15.62
N LEU A 596 -2.15 -26.60 -15.55
CA LEU A 596 -2.48 -25.44 -16.39
C LEU A 596 -1.69 -24.21 -15.91
N PHE A 597 -1.67 -23.97 -14.60
CA PHE A 597 -0.90 -22.87 -14.00
C PHE A 597 0.59 -22.99 -14.31
N GLU A 598 1.20 -24.17 -14.09
CA GLU A 598 2.63 -24.40 -14.35
C GLU A 598 2.99 -24.20 -15.82
N ARG A 599 2.13 -24.66 -16.73
CA ARG A 599 2.31 -24.40 -18.16
C ARG A 599 2.25 -22.90 -18.48
N ILE A 600 1.28 -22.17 -17.92
CA ILE A 600 1.17 -20.72 -18.12
C ILE A 600 2.42 -20.03 -17.56
N LEU A 601 2.89 -20.41 -16.37
CA LEU A 601 4.11 -19.90 -15.75
C LEU A 601 5.33 -20.05 -16.67
N ASP A 602 5.54 -21.25 -17.24
CA ASP A 602 6.63 -21.52 -18.17
C ASP A 602 6.51 -20.71 -19.49
N GLU A 603 5.29 -20.62 -20.04
CA GLU A 603 5.02 -19.86 -21.25
C GLU A 603 5.30 -18.36 -21.05
N GLU A 604 4.85 -17.79 -19.94
CA GLU A 604 5.06 -16.38 -19.61
C GLU A 604 6.52 -16.07 -19.31
N LEU A 605 7.20 -16.95 -18.57
CA LEU A 605 8.62 -16.82 -18.32
C LEU A 605 9.44 -16.86 -19.63
N SER A 606 9.06 -17.76 -20.54
CA SER A 606 9.67 -17.85 -21.87
C SER A 606 9.38 -16.61 -22.72
N PHE A 607 8.16 -16.08 -22.69
CA PHE A 607 7.79 -14.84 -23.39
C PHE A 607 8.66 -13.66 -22.93
N ILE A 608 8.82 -13.50 -21.61
CA ILE A 608 9.66 -12.46 -21.00
C ILE A 608 11.13 -12.64 -21.38
N ARG A 609 11.66 -13.87 -21.26
CA ARG A 609 13.06 -14.18 -21.58
C ARG A 609 13.42 -13.89 -23.04
N GLN A 610 12.48 -14.09 -23.96
CA GLN A 610 12.66 -13.82 -25.37
C GLN A 610 12.49 -12.33 -25.73
N GLY A 611 12.05 -11.49 -24.80
CA GLY A 611 11.76 -10.08 -25.04
C GLY A 611 10.65 -9.89 -26.07
N GLN A 612 9.66 -10.79 -26.10
CA GLN A 612 8.54 -10.71 -27.03
C GLN A 612 7.64 -9.52 -26.69
N GLU A 613 7.02 -8.94 -27.71
CA GLU A 613 6.03 -7.88 -27.55
C GLU A 613 4.86 -8.10 -28.52
N THR A 614 3.66 -7.80 -28.06
CA THR A 614 2.45 -7.68 -28.87
C THR A 614 1.90 -6.24 -28.75
N ALA A 615 0.81 -5.94 -29.46
CA ALA A 615 0.17 -4.63 -29.37
C ALA A 615 -0.25 -4.26 -27.92
N SER A 616 -0.69 -5.25 -27.12
CA SER A 616 -1.26 -5.08 -25.79
C SER A 616 -0.43 -5.68 -24.65
N LYS A 617 0.65 -6.41 -24.96
CA LYS A 617 1.50 -7.11 -23.98
C LYS A 617 2.97 -6.88 -24.30
N ARG A 618 3.68 -6.13 -23.45
CA ARG A 618 5.08 -5.73 -23.68
C ARG A 618 5.92 -5.99 -22.44
N VAL A 619 7.16 -6.42 -22.60
CA VAL A 619 8.04 -6.71 -21.45
C VAL A 619 8.63 -5.40 -20.92
N GLN A 620 8.18 -4.95 -19.75
CA GLN A 620 8.65 -3.71 -19.12
C GLN A 620 9.96 -3.92 -18.37
N VAL A 621 10.03 -4.99 -17.59
CA VAL A 621 11.24 -5.41 -16.88
C VAL A 621 11.95 -6.40 -17.80
N LYS A 622 13.06 -6.00 -18.40
CA LYS A 622 13.73 -6.84 -19.40
C LYS A 622 14.52 -7.95 -18.73
N TRP A 623 14.61 -9.12 -19.38
CA TRP A 623 15.53 -10.19 -18.96
C TRP A 623 16.98 -9.83 -19.33
N GLU A 624 17.50 -8.78 -18.71
CA GLU A 624 18.85 -8.24 -18.94
C GLU A 624 19.39 -7.68 -17.61
N GLY A 625 20.70 -7.46 -17.53
CA GLY A 625 21.32 -6.89 -16.33
C GLY A 625 21.05 -7.70 -15.05
N GLU A 626 20.71 -7.02 -13.96
CA GLU A 626 20.42 -7.64 -12.66
C GLU A 626 19.15 -8.50 -12.69
N ALA A 627 18.08 -8.02 -13.34
CA ALA A 627 16.80 -8.73 -13.41
C ALA A 627 16.90 -10.13 -14.05
N ALA A 628 17.83 -10.33 -14.99
CA ALA A 628 18.08 -11.65 -15.60
C ALA A 628 18.46 -12.74 -14.59
N GLY A 629 19.16 -12.37 -13.50
CA GLY A 629 19.50 -13.28 -12.41
C GLY A 629 18.32 -13.53 -11.45
N TRP A 630 17.41 -12.57 -11.34
CA TRP A 630 16.27 -12.63 -10.43
C TRP A 630 15.05 -13.34 -11.00
N TYR A 631 14.82 -13.32 -12.30
CA TYR A 631 13.65 -13.99 -12.90
C TYR A 631 13.49 -15.48 -12.53
N PRO A 632 14.54 -16.32 -12.55
CA PRO A 632 14.43 -17.70 -12.10
C PRO A 632 13.97 -17.82 -10.65
N ILE A 633 14.39 -16.90 -9.78
CA ILE A 633 14.00 -16.86 -8.37
C ILE A 633 12.56 -16.35 -8.24
N ALA A 634 12.20 -15.29 -8.96
CA ALA A 634 10.83 -14.76 -9.02
C ALA A 634 9.81 -15.83 -9.45
N ALA A 635 10.16 -16.66 -10.44
CA ALA A 635 9.30 -17.76 -10.88
C ALA A 635 9.11 -18.83 -9.79
N ARG A 636 10.17 -19.21 -9.07
CA ARG A 636 10.08 -20.13 -7.93
C ARG A 636 9.23 -19.56 -6.80
N LEU A 637 9.45 -18.30 -6.45
CA LEU A 637 8.69 -17.61 -5.41
C LEU A 637 7.21 -17.51 -5.76
N LEU A 638 6.88 -17.11 -7.00
CA LEU A 638 5.49 -17.05 -7.46
C LEU A 638 4.82 -18.44 -7.42
N HIS A 639 5.54 -19.48 -7.82
CA HIS A 639 5.04 -20.86 -7.73
C HIS A 639 4.76 -21.23 -6.27
N GLU A 640 5.68 -20.98 -5.34
CA GLU A 640 5.46 -21.25 -3.92
C GLU A 640 4.28 -20.45 -3.34
N LEU A 641 4.17 -19.16 -3.67
CA LEU A 641 3.08 -18.29 -3.23
C LEU A 641 1.71 -18.75 -3.74
N ALA A 642 1.65 -19.32 -4.94
CA ALA A 642 0.42 -19.76 -5.58
C ALA A 642 0.04 -21.22 -5.26
N THR A 643 0.98 -22.07 -4.83
CA THR A 643 0.74 -23.53 -4.77
C THR A 643 0.92 -24.15 -3.39
N ARG A 644 1.51 -23.45 -2.41
CA ARG A 644 1.58 -23.95 -1.02
C ARG A 644 0.19 -24.24 -0.47
N ALA A 645 0.03 -25.37 0.23
CA ALA A 645 -1.22 -25.70 0.91
C ALA A 645 -1.59 -24.63 1.96
N GLU A 646 -0.56 -24.13 2.65
CA GLU A 646 -0.63 -22.99 3.56
C GLU A 646 0.31 -21.91 3.00
N PRO A 647 -0.21 -20.98 2.17
CA PRO A 647 0.62 -19.91 1.64
C PRO A 647 0.96 -18.91 2.77
N PRO A 648 2.11 -18.22 2.68
CA PRO A 648 2.46 -17.18 3.64
C PRO A 648 1.41 -16.08 3.71
N GLU A 649 1.30 -15.41 4.85
CA GLU A 649 0.36 -14.32 5.03
C GLU A 649 0.71 -13.16 4.10
N PHE A 650 1.98 -12.82 4.03
CA PHE A 650 2.53 -11.82 3.13
C PHE A 650 3.64 -12.43 2.27
N ALA A 651 3.71 -12.05 0.99
CA ALA A 651 4.78 -12.43 0.08
C ALA A 651 6.17 -12.03 0.62
N THR A 652 6.24 -10.98 1.45
CA THR A 652 7.46 -10.56 2.15
C THR A 652 8.07 -11.63 3.05
N GLU A 653 7.30 -12.60 3.55
CA GLU A 653 7.86 -13.73 4.31
C GLU A 653 8.86 -14.56 3.48
N LEU A 654 8.63 -14.68 2.17
CA LEU A 654 9.52 -15.38 1.25
C LEU A 654 10.49 -14.43 0.52
N LEU A 655 10.14 -13.15 0.40
CA LEU A 655 10.95 -12.16 -0.33
C LEU A 655 12.03 -11.50 0.53
N MET A 656 11.76 -11.17 1.78
CA MET A 656 12.70 -10.44 2.66
C MET A 656 14.06 -11.11 2.84
N PRO A 657 14.18 -12.44 2.89
CA PRO A 657 15.49 -13.09 2.93
C PRO A 657 16.44 -12.65 1.80
N PHE A 658 15.92 -12.31 0.63
CA PHE A 658 16.71 -11.86 -0.53
C PHE A 658 17.10 -10.38 -0.49
N THR A 659 16.68 -9.63 0.54
CA THR A 659 17.13 -8.24 0.75
C THR A 659 18.37 -8.14 1.64
N LEU A 660 18.74 -9.23 2.33
CA LEU A 660 19.96 -9.29 3.13
C LEU A 660 21.19 -9.59 2.26
N ASP A 661 22.26 -8.83 2.46
CA ASP A 661 23.51 -8.95 1.69
C ASP A 661 24.09 -10.38 1.69
N CYS A 662 23.92 -11.13 2.80
CA CYS A 662 24.41 -12.50 2.92
C CYS A 662 23.77 -13.49 1.93
N VAL A 663 22.55 -13.21 1.46
CA VAL A 663 21.84 -13.97 0.43
C VAL A 663 21.94 -13.25 -0.91
N ARG A 664 21.64 -11.95 -0.93
CA ARG A 664 21.56 -11.12 -2.14
C ARG A 664 22.85 -11.11 -2.95
N LEU A 665 23.99 -11.01 -2.28
CA LEU A 665 25.31 -10.90 -2.92
C LEU A 665 25.97 -12.27 -3.13
N ALA A 666 25.29 -13.36 -2.75
CA ALA A 666 25.80 -14.70 -2.98
C ALA A 666 25.82 -15.04 -4.48
N ALA A 667 26.74 -15.91 -4.90
CA ALA A 667 26.82 -16.36 -6.29
C ALA A 667 25.56 -17.11 -6.75
N ASP A 668 24.87 -17.77 -5.80
CA ASP A 668 23.57 -18.40 -5.99
C ASP A 668 22.68 -18.03 -4.79
N PRO A 669 21.87 -16.97 -4.89
CA PRO A 669 21.01 -16.52 -3.80
C PRO A 669 19.99 -17.59 -3.38
N TRP A 670 19.45 -18.38 -4.32
CA TRP A 670 18.49 -19.43 -4.00
C TRP A 670 19.13 -20.56 -3.19
N ALA A 671 20.25 -21.11 -3.68
CA ALA A 671 20.94 -22.17 -2.97
C ALA A 671 21.41 -21.71 -1.57
N THR A 672 21.81 -20.44 -1.45
CA THR A 672 22.20 -19.86 -0.17
C THR A 672 21.04 -19.76 0.80
N VAL A 673 19.88 -19.25 0.36
CA VAL A 673 18.71 -19.14 1.26
C VAL A 673 18.17 -20.50 1.68
N VAL A 674 18.14 -21.48 0.78
CA VAL A 674 17.73 -22.87 1.11
C VAL A 674 18.69 -23.49 2.12
N ALA A 675 20.00 -23.26 1.99
CA ALA A 675 20.99 -23.77 2.94
C ALA A 675 20.85 -23.16 4.34
N LEU A 676 20.49 -21.87 4.42
CA LEU A 676 20.29 -21.16 5.68
C LEU A 676 18.93 -21.43 6.31
N CYS A 677 17.91 -21.69 5.49
CA CYS A 677 16.51 -21.80 5.88
C CYS A 677 15.81 -23.01 5.22
N PRO A 678 16.27 -24.26 5.45
CA PRO A 678 15.80 -25.44 4.71
C PRO A 678 14.35 -25.83 5.01
N GLU A 679 13.77 -25.36 6.12
CA GLU A 679 12.36 -25.56 6.47
C GLU A 679 11.45 -24.50 5.82
N HIS A 680 12.03 -23.37 5.41
CA HIS A 680 11.28 -22.22 4.89
C HIS A 680 11.25 -22.15 3.37
N PHE A 681 12.30 -22.64 2.70
CA PHE A 681 12.40 -22.69 1.24
C PHE A 681 12.60 -24.13 0.77
N GLN A 682 11.87 -24.53 -0.28
CA GLN A 682 12.00 -25.86 -0.84
C GLN A 682 13.20 -25.93 -1.81
N ALA A 683 13.92 -27.04 -1.80
CA ALA A 683 15.16 -27.23 -2.56
C ALA A 683 14.94 -27.30 -4.08
#